data_AF-E1AB36-F1
#
_entry.id   AF-E1AB36-F1
#
_cell.length_a   1.000
_cell.length_b   1.000
_cell.length_c   1.000
_cell.angle_alpha   90.00
_cell.angle_beta   90.00
_cell.angle_gamma   90.00
#
_symmetry.space_group_name_H-M   'P 1'
#
loop_
_entity.id
_entity.type
_entity.pdbx_description
1 polymer ?
#
loop_
_entity_poly.entity_id
_entity_poly.type
_entity_poly.pdbx_seq_one_letter_code
_entity_poly.pdbx_strand_id
1 'polypeptide(L)'
;MIKKHLFHMKAKYLQYSNQFNFNIKGGHLRSYKILKPKVLHCRYRKKVFPYYYYTQYKRRRNEKKNEKYKDNDKFKEIVVLLKTLDSVTESEKNSNPYPKLIIPSRIFNEDILINEFDLLTISVMDLLVKYVYPSINSYCKANIILYMKKENDENIIKPLSKTAFPLTTDDGEVLPKFNITNHVNCLLLQLIDFYDDFLITGISINVYFEHNIKQPIPIVDYKSRLEGIYECYYEKSHDDDEKVDVKNLKPKSLRSTKKVYSTHITTLNKYKKTSLKPFMVADTETLLIEDIHVPYAIGVLKVYPGDVPLVENIDSFFSEDYNKEMFPKFEDRSEKMMFDFIFRIKTIARRNKKYKMDIIYFHNLGRFDGLFLIKHLSLHHQDLKIKALIRNYTIYEIAVYSKKRLLFRFRDSLHLLPNDLQSLAKNLCPEYGSKGSVDFSKVTLETISSMKETLISYMKQDIRLLGGIMLKFQNFYFLAYQADILDKLTTPSHALSLFRSWFYNDKKHYIHIPDENTDNYIRRGYYGGHTDAYLPYGKDLYYYDVNSLYPYIMREYPMPGGKPVWHSDFEKMDLDEIFGFIEAYIECPESIKKPFLPYKDPKTGTLIFPTGTFIGVYYSEELKFARQIGYKIIPLNGYIFEKMESPFIGYVNDLFESRSKAKLEGNDSLSFIYKLLMNSLYGRFGINPESTKT
;
A
#
# COMPACT_ATOMS: atom_id res chain seq x y z
N MET A 1 -25.71 14.12 -28.42
CA MET A 1 -26.05 15.24 -27.51
C MET A 1 -25.39 15.13 -26.12
N ILE A 2 -25.07 13.92 -25.63
CA ILE A 2 -24.43 13.65 -24.31
C ILE A 2 -22.96 14.15 -24.19
N LYS A 3 -22.22 14.32 -25.30
CA LYS A 3 -20.85 14.87 -25.28
C LYS A 3 -20.77 16.35 -24.87
N LYS A 4 -21.86 17.12 -24.97
CA LYS A 4 -21.85 18.57 -24.66
C LYS A 4 -22.05 18.86 -23.16
N HIS A 5 -22.62 17.92 -22.40
CA HIS A 5 -22.91 18.10 -20.97
C HIS A 5 -21.71 17.80 -20.07
N LEU A 6 -20.84 16.86 -20.46
CA LEU A 6 -19.59 16.56 -19.76
C LEU A 6 -18.56 17.70 -19.82
N PHE A 7 -18.67 18.60 -20.81
CA PHE A 7 -17.77 19.74 -20.95
C PHE A 7 -18.11 20.89 -19.99
N HIS A 8 -19.36 20.99 -19.55
CA HIS A 8 -19.81 22.09 -18.69
C HIS A 8 -19.57 21.84 -17.19
N MET A 9 -19.54 20.58 -16.73
CA MET A 9 -19.14 20.26 -15.35
C MET A 9 -17.63 20.38 -15.10
N LYS A 10 -16.80 20.29 -16.14
CA LYS A 10 -15.34 20.44 -16.03
C LYS A 10 -14.91 21.89 -15.77
N ALA A 11 -15.73 22.87 -16.16
CA ALA A 11 -15.41 24.29 -16.05
C ALA A 11 -15.64 24.87 -14.63
N LYS A 12 -16.48 24.25 -13.79
CA LYS A 12 -16.74 24.75 -12.42
C LYS A 12 -15.82 24.16 -11.34
N TYR A 13 -15.12 23.06 -11.60
CA TYR A 13 -14.21 22.44 -10.63
C TYR A 13 -12.77 22.99 -10.67
N LEU A 14 -12.42 23.76 -11.70
CA LEU A 14 -11.10 24.36 -11.90
C LEU A 14 -10.94 25.75 -11.26
N GLN A 15 -11.95 26.24 -10.53
CA GLN A 15 -11.95 27.58 -9.92
C GLN A 15 -11.55 27.58 -8.43
N TYR A 16 -11.24 26.42 -7.82
CA TYR A 16 -10.89 26.31 -6.40
C TYR A 16 -9.49 25.75 -6.10
N SER A 17 -8.63 25.53 -7.10
CA SER A 17 -7.27 24.97 -6.89
C SER A 17 -6.12 25.95 -7.10
N ASN A 18 -6.39 27.25 -7.29
CA ASN A 18 -5.34 28.26 -7.43
C ASN A 18 -5.19 29.05 -6.13
N GLN A 19 -4.39 28.53 -5.21
CA GLN A 19 -3.64 29.40 -4.30
C GLN A 19 -2.37 28.68 -3.83
N PHE A 20 -1.24 29.37 -4.07
CA PHE A 20 0.14 29.14 -3.61
C PHE A 20 1.11 28.36 -4.53
N ASN A 21 1.69 29.12 -5.48
CA ASN A 21 3.08 29.03 -5.94
C ASN A 21 4.07 29.21 -4.73
N PHE A 22 5.37 28.90 -4.73
CA PHE A 22 6.44 28.97 -5.73
C PHE A 22 7.66 28.10 -5.30
N ASN A 23 8.37 27.59 -6.32
CA ASN A 23 9.81 27.30 -6.48
C ASN A 23 10.78 27.40 -5.28
N ILE A 24 11.80 26.52 -5.26
CA ILE A 24 13.23 26.88 -5.34
C ILE A 24 14.05 25.70 -5.89
N LYS A 25 14.96 26.05 -6.81
CA LYS A 25 15.97 25.21 -7.49
C LYS A 25 17.21 25.00 -6.60
N GLY A 26 17.91 23.87 -6.82
CA GLY A 26 19.28 23.91 -7.33
C GLY A 26 20.46 23.54 -6.41
N GLY A 27 21.11 22.41 -6.76
CA GLY A 27 22.56 22.17 -6.70
C GLY A 27 23.19 21.76 -5.36
N HIS A 28 24.34 21.06 -5.29
CA HIS A 28 24.99 20.02 -6.10
C HIS A 28 26.29 19.67 -5.34
N LEU A 29 26.68 18.37 -5.30
CA LEU A 29 28.07 17.83 -5.23
C LEU A 29 28.86 18.14 -3.91
N ARG A 30 29.78 17.33 -3.38
CA ARG A 30 30.53 16.15 -3.85
C ARG A 30 31.14 15.43 -2.63
N SER A 31 31.43 14.16 -2.86
CA SER A 31 32.15 13.17 -2.04
C SER A 31 33.56 13.57 -1.58
N TYR A 32 34.11 12.94 -0.52
CA TYR A 32 35.18 11.91 -0.59
C TYR A 32 35.65 11.47 0.82
N LYS A 33 35.39 10.19 1.13
CA LYS A 33 36.29 9.11 1.62
C LYS A 33 37.74 9.56 1.96
N ILE A 34 38.37 9.17 3.09
CA ILE A 34 39.27 7.99 3.21
C ILE A 34 40.00 7.90 4.59
N LEU A 35 40.08 6.66 5.12
CA LEU A 35 41.08 5.94 5.95
C LEU A 35 41.54 6.35 7.38
N LYS A 36 41.30 5.37 8.28
CA LYS A 36 42.06 4.86 9.46
C LYS A 36 43.60 4.95 9.34
N PRO A 37 44.43 5.01 10.42
CA PRO A 37 44.59 3.87 11.37
C PRO A 37 45.19 4.08 12.80
N LYS A 38 44.99 3.03 13.64
CA LYS A 38 45.87 2.34 14.64
C LYS A 38 46.73 3.18 15.62
N VAL A 39 46.43 3.17 16.93
CA VAL A 39 46.74 2.18 18.01
C VAL A 39 48.19 2.25 18.53
N LEU A 40 48.38 2.56 19.84
CA LEU A 40 49.19 1.76 20.79
C LEU A 40 49.20 2.31 22.24
N HIS A 41 49.29 1.34 23.16
CA HIS A 41 49.15 1.30 24.62
C HIS A 41 50.08 2.15 25.52
N CYS A 42 49.63 2.42 26.76
CA CYS A 42 50.30 2.06 28.05
C CYS A 42 49.41 2.47 29.27
N ARG A 43 48.85 1.58 30.12
CA ARG A 43 49.35 0.82 31.30
C ARG A 43 49.42 1.57 32.66
N TYR A 44 48.57 1.09 33.59
CA TYR A 44 48.64 1.06 35.08
C TYR A 44 48.29 2.36 35.87
N ARG A 45 47.64 2.35 37.04
CA ARG A 45 47.52 1.33 38.13
C ARG A 45 46.37 1.67 39.11
N LYS A 46 45.67 0.62 39.58
CA LYS A 46 44.59 0.59 40.61
C LYS A 46 44.98 1.15 42.00
N LYS A 47 43.96 1.65 42.74
CA LYS A 47 43.69 1.32 44.16
C LYS A 47 42.19 1.41 44.47
N VAL A 48 41.70 0.45 45.26
CA VAL A 48 40.29 0.09 45.54
C VAL A 48 39.96 0.38 47.02
N PHE A 49 38.70 0.65 47.39
CA PHE A 49 37.99 0.19 48.63
C PHE A 49 36.47 0.52 48.57
N PRO A 50 35.55 -0.11 49.35
CA PRO A 50 34.55 -1.05 48.81
C PRO A 50 33.04 -0.74 49.09
N TYR A 51 32.20 -1.53 48.42
CA TYR A 51 30.73 -1.66 48.39
C TYR A 51 29.91 -1.58 49.71
N TYR A 52 28.67 -1.08 49.59
CA TYR A 52 27.51 -1.49 50.41
C TYR A 52 26.22 -1.56 49.56
N TYR A 53 25.57 -2.73 49.53
CA TYR A 53 24.22 -2.94 49.00
C TYR A 53 23.37 -3.73 50.01
N TYR A 54 22.06 -3.49 49.95
CA TYR A 54 20.93 -4.19 50.59
C TYR A 54 20.60 -3.87 52.07
N THR A 55 19.54 -3.08 52.26
CA THR A 55 18.30 -3.51 52.98
C THR A 55 17.25 -2.39 52.97
N GLN A 56 16.18 -2.55 52.17
CA GLN A 56 14.87 -1.94 52.47
C GLN A 56 14.01 -3.00 53.16
N TYR A 57 13.69 -2.79 54.44
CA TYR A 57 12.38 -3.01 55.12
C TYR A 57 12.59 -3.03 56.63
N LYS A 58 11.70 -2.33 57.36
CA LYS A 58 11.67 -2.09 58.83
C LYS A 58 12.54 -0.93 59.35
N ARG A 59 11.97 0.27 59.34
CA ARG A 59 11.91 1.16 60.52
C ARG A 59 10.87 2.27 60.31
N ARG A 60 9.59 1.91 60.49
CA ARG A 60 8.53 2.86 60.86
C ARG A 60 8.46 2.88 62.39
N ARG A 61 9.06 3.89 63.02
CA ARG A 61 8.63 4.56 64.27
C ARG A 61 9.75 5.49 64.75
N ASN A 62 9.35 6.72 65.05
CA ASN A 62 10.12 7.82 65.65
C ASN A 62 11.10 8.55 64.73
N GLU A 63 10.60 9.48 63.91
CA GLU A 63 11.43 10.62 63.47
C GLU A 63 10.60 11.83 62.92
N LYS A 64 9.44 12.14 63.51
CA LYS A 64 8.66 13.36 63.16
C LYS A 64 9.25 14.68 63.71
N LYS A 65 10.55 14.73 64.03
CA LYS A 65 11.26 15.95 64.43
C LYS A 65 12.49 16.28 63.55
N ASN A 66 12.78 15.50 62.50
CA ASN A 66 13.97 15.70 61.65
C ASN A 66 13.69 15.99 60.16
N GLU A 67 12.43 16.13 59.72
CA GLU A 67 12.11 16.36 58.29
C GLU A 67 12.67 17.69 57.76
N LYS A 68 12.68 18.76 58.57
CA LYS A 68 13.19 20.08 58.15
C LYS A 68 14.72 20.16 58.04
N TYR A 69 15.45 19.31 58.77
CA TYR A 69 16.92 19.24 58.72
C TYR A 69 17.42 18.31 57.60
N LYS A 70 16.73 17.18 57.37
CA LYS A 70 17.04 16.24 56.26
C LYS A 70 16.86 16.89 54.89
N ASP A 71 15.91 17.80 54.76
CA ASP A 71 15.63 18.48 53.50
C ASP A 71 16.72 19.50 53.10
N ASN A 72 17.30 20.16 54.11
CA ASN A 72 18.34 21.16 53.93
C ASN A 72 19.71 20.55 53.59
N ASP A 73 20.03 19.37 54.12
CA ASP A 73 21.30 18.69 53.84
C ASP A 73 21.29 18.03 52.45
N LYS A 74 20.18 17.43 52.04
CA LYS A 74 20.05 16.84 50.71
C LYS A 74 19.92 17.90 49.60
N PHE A 75 19.39 19.09 49.91
CA PHE A 75 19.50 20.27 49.04
C PHE A 75 20.97 20.72 48.87
N LYS A 76 21.76 20.77 49.97
CA LYS A 76 23.20 21.09 49.88
C LYS A 76 23.94 20.05 49.05
N GLU A 77 23.64 18.76 49.20
CA GLU A 77 24.23 17.68 48.40
C GLU A 77 23.97 17.88 46.90
N ILE A 78 22.73 18.21 46.50
CA ILE A 78 22.39 18.53 45.10
C ILE A 78 23.18 19.75 44.60
N VAL A 79 23.31 20.80 45.40
CA VAL A 79 24.09 21.99 45.03
C VAL A 79 25.57 21.64 44.84
N VAL A 80 26.13 20.77 45.68
CA VAL A 80 27.49 20.28 45.52
C VAL A 80 27.62 19.45 44.25
N LEU A 81 26.70 18.50 44.00
CA LEU A 81 26.70 17.67 42.78
C LEU A 81 26.57 18.50 41.50
N LEU A 82 25.73 19.54 41.48
CA LEU A 82 25.60 20.46 40.34
C LEU A 82 26.89 21.27 40.12
N LYS A 83 27.55 21.72 41.19
CA LYS A 83 28.85 22.40 41.07
C LYS A 83 29.93 21.46 40.53
N THR A 84 29.95 20.22 41.01
CA THR A 84 30.84 19.18 40.48
C THR A 84 30.56 18.95 39.01
N LEU A 85 29.29 18.75 38.62
CA LEU A 85 28.87 18.61 37.23
C LEU A 85 29.34 19.79 36.36
N ASP A 86 29.13 21.02 36.82
CA ASP A 86 29.54 22.23 36.09
C ASP A 86 31.07 22.28 35.93
N SER A 87 31.84 21.85 36.94
CA SER A 87 33.31 21.81 36.88
C SER A 87 33.85 20.75 35.92
N VAL A 88 33.16 19.61 35.79
CA VAL A 88 33.58 18.52 34.88
C VAL A 88 32.99 18.64 33.47
N THR A 89 32.18 19.66 33.20
CA THR A 89 31.56 19.87 31.89
C THR A 89 32.50 20.68 30.98
N GLU A 90 32.93 20.08 29.86
CA GLU A 90 33.69 20.79 28.83
C GLU A 90 32.77 21.67 27.98
N SER A 91 31.68 21.06 27.48
CA SER A 91 30.72 21.77 26.63
C SER A 91 29.33 21.16 26.69
N GLU A 92 28.34 22.03 26.51
CA GLU A 92 26.96 21.64 26.30
C GLU A 92 26.47 22.15 24.94
N LYS A 93 25.70 21.33 24.24
CA LYS A 93 25.06 21.71 22.99
C LYS A 93 23.64 21.21 22.98
N ASN A 94 22.73 22.06 22.52
CA ASN A 94 21.36 21.68 22.23
C ASN A 94 21.12 21.78 20.72
N SER A 95 20.85 20.65 20.06
CA SER A 95 20.55 20.64 18.63
C SER A 95 19.07 20.36 18.38
N ASN A 96 18.52 21.01 17.36
CA ASN A 96 17.16 20.78 16.88
C ASN A 96 17.24 20.41 15.38
N PRO A 97 17.52 19.14 15.04
CA PRO A 97 17.71 18.71 13.66
C PRO A 97 16.45 18.89 12.78
N TYR A 98 15.26 18.82 13.39
CA TYR A 98 13.98 19.11 12.75
C TYR A 98 12.91 19.38 13.82
N PRO A 99 11.79 20.09 13.50
CA PRO A 99 10.88 20.70 14.48
C PRO A 99 10.26 19.81 15.57
N LYS A 100 10.45 18.48 15.53
CA LYS A 100 9.90 17.50 16.49
C LYS A 100 10.99 16.67 17.19
N LEU A 101 12.25 17.10 17.14
CA LEU A 101 13.38 16.43 17.76
C LEU A 101 14.33 17.44 18.43
N ILE A 102 14.60 17.25 19.71
CA ILE A 102 15.66 17.95 20.44
C ILE A 102 16.70 16.92 20.85
N ILE A 103 17.98 17.28 20.70
CA ILE A 103 19.10 16.50 21.18
C ILE A 103 19.99 17.40 22.05
N PRO A 104 19.71 17.55 23.35
CA PRO A 104 20.68 18.10 24.28
C PRO A 104 21.83 17.10 24.47
N SER A 105 23.04 17.62 24.59
CA SER A 105 24.26 16.86 24.77
C SER A 105 25.24 17.59 25.68
N ARG A 106 26.02 16.80 26.41
CA ARG A 106 27.11 17.24 27.28
C ARG A 106 28.35 16.42 26.99
N ILE A 107 29.49 17.10 26.90
CA ILE A 107 30.83 16.50 26.83
C ILE A 107 31.56 16.86 28.12
N PHE A 108 32.27 15.89 28.70
CA PHE A 108 33.01 16.07 29.95
C PHE A 108 34.49 16.34 29.68
N ASN A 109 35.10 17.24 30.46
CA ASN A 109 36.53 17.57 30.34
C ASN A 109 37.42 16.52 31.03
N GLU A 110 36.89 15.88 32.06
CA GLU A 110 37.43 14.72 32.76
C GLU A 110 36.49 13.55 32.53
N ASP A 111 37.05 12.39 32.18
CA ASP A 111 36.26 11.20 31.93
C ASP A 111 35.60 10.69 33.22
N ILE A 112 34.28 10.49 33.20
CA ILE A 112 33.51 10.06 34.36
C ILE A 112 33.47 8.54 34.41
N LEU A 113 33.81 7.91 35.53
CA LEU A 113 33.65 6.46 35.68
C LEU A 113 32.16 6.09 35.65
N ILE A 114 31.82 4.98 34.99
CA ILE A 114 30.41 4.54 34.89
C ILE A 114 29.73 4.31 36.26
N ASN A 115 30.53 4.05 37.30
CA ASN A 115 30.06 3.84 38.67
C ASN A 115 29.90 5.14 39.48
N GLU A 116 30.26 6.31 38.92
CA GLU A 116 29.89 7.63 39.44
C GLU A 116 28.42 7.94 39.14
N PHE A 117 27.58 7.07 39.69
CA PHE A 117 26.16 6.96 39.40
C PHE A 117 25.40 8.27 39.64
N ASP A 118 25.64 8.93 40.77
CA ASP A 118 24.96 10.18 41.12
C ASP A 118 25.30 11.31 40.14
N LEU A 119 26.55 11.36 39.68
CA LEU A 119 27.03 12.36 38.72
C LEU A 119 26.46 12.11 37.31
N LEU A 120 26.34 10.85 36.90
CA LEU A 120 25.71 10.48 35.62
C LEU A 120 24.20 10.72 35.63
N THR A 121 23.52 10.40 36.73
CA THR A 121 22.09 10.64 36.89
C THR A 121 21.79 12.14 36.86
N ILE A 122 22.50 12.94 37.66
CA ILE A 122 22.29 14.39 37.66
C ILE A 122 22.65 14.99 36.30
N SER A 123 23.64 14.43 35.59
CA SER A 123 23.97 14.86 34.23
C SER A 123 22.81 14.71 33.25
N VAL A 124 22.14 13.55 33.26
CA VAL A 124 20.95 13.29 32.41
C VAL A 124 19.82 14.22 32.80
N MET A 125 19.49 14.31 34.10
CA MET A 125 18.36 15.09 34.58
C MET A 125 18.55 16.58 34.33
N ASP A 126 19.77 17.11 34.46
CA ASP A 126 20.09 18.51 34.17
C ASP A 126 19.89 18.87 32.70
N LEU A 127 20.27 18.00 31.77
CA LEU A 127 19.98 18.21 30.34
C LEU A 127 18.46 18.22 30.06
N LEU A 128 17.69 17.37 30.73
CA LEU A 128 16.23 17.37 30.62
C LEU A 128 15.62 18.67 31.19
N VAL A 129 16.07 19.12 32.36
CA VAL A 129 15.61 20.35 33.03
C VAL A 129 15.92 21.60 32.21
N LYS A 130 17.12 21.71 31.65
CA LYS A 130 17.53 22.90 30.91
C LYS A 130 16.92 23.01 29.52
N TYR A 131 16.79 21.89 28.80
CA TYR A 131 16.49 21.95 27.35
C TYR A 131 15.18 21.26 26.94
N VAL A 132 14.67 20.33 27.75
CA VAL A 132 13.55 19.46 27.34
C VAL A 132 12.26 19.85 28.03
N TYR A 133 12.22 19.88 29.36
CA TYR A 133 11.01 20.22 30.11
C TYR A 133 10.42 21.61 29.74
N PRO A 134 11.22 22.66 29.51
CA PRO A 134 10.70 23.95 29.02
C PRO A 134 10.10 23.90 27.62
N SER A 135 10.39 22.85 26.85
CA SER A 135 9.98 22.66 25.46
C SER A 135 8.73 21.77 25.30
N ILE A 136 8.23 21.17 26.39
CA ILE A 136 7.09 20.24 26.33
C ILE A 136 5.80 20.97 25.99
N ASN A 137 5.12 20.49 24.95
CA ASN A 137 3.85 21.02 24.46
C ASN A 137 2.88 19.95 23.95
N SER A 138 3.29 18.68 24.01
CA SER A 138 2.61 17.51 23.45
C SER A 138 3.27 16.24 23.98
N TYR A 139 2.74 15.07 23.62
CA TYR A 139 3.38 13.81 23.96
C TYR A 139 4.86 13.79 23.53
N CYS A 140 5.75 13.43 24.45
CA CYS A 140 7.16 13.26 24.14
C CYS A 140 7.81 12.06 24.84
N LYS A 141 8.88 11.56 24.23
CA LYS A 141 9.65 10.41 24.72
C LYS A 141 11.14 10.57 24.44
N ALA A 142 11.97 10.02 25.33
CA ALA A 142 13.41 10.20 25.31
C ALA A 142 14.16 8.87 25.18
N ASN A 143 15.32 8.91 24.55
CA ASN A 143 16.32 7.85 24.60
C ASN A 143 17.69 8.44 24.95
N ILE A 144 18.34 7.92 25.98
CA ILE A 144 19.63 8.40 26.45
C ILE A 144 20.74 7.62 25.75
N ILE A 145 21.76 8.33 25.29
CA ILE A 145 22.93 7.79 24.62
C ILE A 145 24.17 8.22 25.41
N LEU A 146 24.96 7.24 25.82
CA LEU A 146 26.26 7.45 26.44
C LEU A 146 27.38 7.29 25.41
N TYR A 147 28.35 8.19 25.46
CA TYR A 147 29.61 8.10 24.72
C TYR A 147 30.66 7.56 25.70
N MET A 148 31.08 6.32 25.49
CA MET A 148 31.94 5.59 26.43
C MET A 148 33.26 5.22 25.77
N LYS A 149 34.33 5.11 26.54
CA LYS A 149 35.61 4.55 26.09
C LYS A 149 36.21 3.68 27.19
N LYS A 150 37.09 2.76 26.80
CA LYS A 150 37.99 2.08 27.71
C LYS A 150 39.37 2.73 27.57
N GLU A 151 40.21 2.73 28.60
CA GLU A 151 41.52 3.41 28.65
C GLU A 151 42.44 3.21 27.42
N ASN A 152 42.18 2.27 26.50
CA ASN A 152 42.92 2.07 25.26
C ASN A 152 42.05 1.70 24.01
N ASP A 153 40.73 1.88 24.03
CA ASP A 153 39.82 1.46 22.94
C ASP A 153 39.11 2.65 22.23
N GLU A 154 38.56 2.39 21.04
CA GLU A 154 37.72 3.34 20.29
C GLU A 154 36.46 3.75 21.07
N ASN A 155 35.99 5.00 20.90
CA ASN A 155 34.75 5.49 21.50
C ASN A 155 33.55 4.63 21.06
N ILE A 156 32.81 4.09 22.02
CA ILE A 156 31.60 3.31 21.83
C ILE A 156 30.39 4.18 22.15
N ILE A 157 29.39 4.15 21.27
CA ILE A 157 28.09 4.80 21.49
C ILE A 157 27.11 3.75 22.00
N LYS A 158 26.57 3.97 23.20
CA LYS A 158 25.67 3.01 23.85
C LYS A 158 24.34 3.67 24.24
N PRO A 159 23.20 3.26 23.65
CA PRO A 159 21.90 3.66 24.17
C PRO A 159 21.63 2.97 25.51
N LEU A 160 21.10 3.72 26.47
CA LEU A 160 20.83 3.27 27.82
C LEU A 160 19.62 2.32 27.87
N SER A 161 18.72 2.40 26.89
CA SER A 161 17.60 1.46 26.70
C SER A 161 17.42 1.08 25.23
N LYS A 162 16.81 -0.09 24.96
CA LYS A 162 16.47 -0.53 23.59
C LYS A 162 15.36 0.31 22.96
N THR A 163 14.51 0.91 23.78
CA THR A 163 13.34 1.69 23.36
C THR A 163 13.26 2.98 24.16
N ALA A 164 12.88 4.08 23.49
CA ALA A 164 12.64 5.36 24.15
C ALA A 164 11.52 5.24 25.20
N PHE A 165 11.69 5.87 26.35
CA PHE A 165 10.70 5.91 27.43
C PHE A 165 9.92 7.25 27.40
N PRO A 166 8.63 7.25 27.77
CA PRO A 166 7.83 8.47 27.80
C PRO A 166 8.34 9.45 28.86
N LEU A 167 8.29 10.75 28.56
CA LEU A 167 8.46 11.83 29.55
C LEU A 167 7.10 12.44 29.95
N THR A 168 6.04 12.14 29.19
CA THR A 168 4.68 12.62 29.39
C THR A 168 3.67 11.48 29.30
N THR A 169 2.46 11.70 29.81
CA THR A 169 1.27 10.90 29.46
C THR A 169 0.89 11.10 27.99
N ASP A 170 0.01 10.24 27.46
CA ASP A 170 -0.46 10.30 26.06
C ASP A 170 -1.18 11.61 25.70
N ASP A 171 -1.72 12.31 26.71
CA ASP A 171 -2.38 13.62 26.60
C ASP A 171 -1.40 14.79 26.73
N GLY A 172 -0.10 14.52 26.97
CA GLY A 172 0.96 15.52 27.02
C GLY A 172 1.28 16.07 28.41
N GLU A 173 0.71 15.52 29.48
CA GLU A 173 1.03 15.92 30.87
C GLU A 173 2.39 15.35 31.30
N VAL A 174 3.21 16.15 31.97
CA VAL A 174 4.58 15.76 32.36
C VAL A 174 4.55 14.70 33.46
N LEU A 175 5.24 13.58 33.23
CA LEU A 175 5.42 12.56 34.26
C LEU A 175 6.27 13.11 35.41
N PRO A 176 6.04 12.70 36.67
CA PRO A 176 6.85 13.16 37.79
C PRO A 176 8.34 12.97 37.54
N LYS A 177 9.12 14.06 37.63
CA LYS A 177 10.57 14.04 37.35
C LYS A 177 11.30 13.02 38.22
N PHE A 178 10.88 12.86 39.47
CA PHE A 178 11.35 11.82 40.39
C PHE A 178 11.21 10.39 39.82
N ASN A 179 10.10 10.07 39.14
CA ASN A 179 9.89 8.76 38.54
C ASN A 179 10.81 8.55 37.33
N ILE A 180 11.07 9.62 36.56
CA ILE A 180 12.05 9.60 35.47
C ILE A 180 13.45 9.37 36.03
N THR A 181 13.86 10.06 37.10
CA THR A 181 15.14 9.85 37.79
C THR A 181 15.30 8.39 38.23
N ASN A 182 14.29 7.81 38.87
CA ASN A 182 14.31 6.41 39.30
C ASN A 182 14.45 5.45 38.12
N HIS A 183 13.81 5.73 36.99
CA HIS A 183 13.96 4.93 35.78
C HIS A 183 15.37 5.02 35.19
N VAL A 184 15.94 6.22 35.08
CA VAL A 184 17.32 6.44 34.61
C VAL A 184 18.31 5.72 35.52
N ASN A 185 18.12 5.83 36.84
CA ASN A 185 18.87 5.10 37.85
C ASN A 185 18.85 3.58 37.61
N CYS A 186 17.68 2.99 37.39
CA CYS A 186 17.58 1.55 37.08
C CYS A 186 18.33 1.17 35.81
N LEU A 187 18.31 2.01 34.77
CA LEU A 187 18.99 1.71 33.51
C LEU A 187 20.53 1.86 33.63
N LEU A 188 21.02 2.84 34.38
CA LEU A 188 22.45 3.01 34.67
C LEU A 188 23.00 1.85 35.50
N LEU A 189 22.27 1.40 36.54
CA LEU A 189 22.66 0.22 37.33
C LEU A 189 22.80 -1.04 36.46
N GLN A 190 21.87 -1.28 35.55
CA GLN A 190 21.95 -2.40 34.60
C GLN A 190 23.16 -2.29 33.66
N LEU A 191 23.69 -1.08 33.43
CA LEU A 191 24.83 -0.87 32.57
C LEU A 191 26.15 -1.13 33.31
N ILE A 192 26.24 -0.71 34.58
CA ILE A 192 27.42 -0.91 35.45
C ILE A 192 27.82 -2.40 35.48
N ASP A 193 26.85 -3.31 35.61
CA ASP A 193 27.08 -4.76 35.65
C ASP A 193 27.90 -5.32 34.46
N PHE A 194 27.85 -4.66 33.30
CA PHE A 194 28.54 -5.10 32.08
C PHE A 194 29.72 -4.21 31.68
N TYR A 195 29.82 -3.00 32.24
CA TYR A 195 30.71 -1.95 31.76
C TYR A 195 31.47 -1.22 32.88
N ASP A 196 31.57 -1.76 34.10
CA ASP A 196 32.17 -1.12 35.30
C ASP A 196 33.56 -0.46 35.09
N ASP A 197 34.36 -0.97 34.14
CA ASP A 197 35.69 -0.42 33.80
C ASP A 197 35.67 0.68 32.71
N PHE A 198 34.49 1.14 32.27
CA PHE A 198 34.36 2.12 31.19
C PHE A 198 34.25 3.56 31.71
N LEU A 199 34.82 4.46 30.92
CA LEU A 199 34.83 5.90 31.10
C LEU A 199 33.77 6.55 30.20
N ILE A 200 32.96 7.44 30.75
CA ILE A 200 31.93 8.21 30.05
C ILE A 200 32.53 9.57 29.66
N THR A 201 32.65 9.78 28.36
CA THR A 201 33.14 11.02 27.73
C THR A 201 32.04 12.04 27.47
N GLY A 202 30.78 11.59 27.44
CA GLY A 202 29.64 12.46 27.21
C GLY A 202 28.30 11.76 27.22
N ILE A 203 27.25 12.56 27.20
CA ILE A 203 25.85 12.13 27.20
C ILE A 203 25.09 12.91 26.12
N SER A 204 24.18 12.24 25.40
CA SER A 204 23.16 12.91 24.60
C SER A 204 21.79 12.29 24.82
N ILE A 205 20.73 13.09 24.69
CA ILE A 205 19.36 12.61 24.89
C ILE A 205 18.57 12.89 23.62
N ASN A 206 18.12 11.85 22.91
CA ASN A 206 17.22 12.03 21.78
C ASN A 206 15.78 12.15 22.27
N VAL A 207 15.19 13.34 22.18
CA VAL A 207 13.80 13.60 22.62
C VAL A 207 12.89 13.88 21.43
N TYR A 208 11.90 13.02 21.26
CA TYR A 208 10.94 13.07 20.16
C TYR A 208 9.60 13.62 20.64
N PHE A 209 9.01 14.53 19.86
CA PHE A 209 7.72 15.19 20.16
C PHE A 209 6.64 14.80 19.16
N GLU A 210 5.38 14.78 19.58
CA GLU A 210 4.24 14.56 18.69
C GLU A 210 3.97 15.77 17.79
N HIS A 211 4.06 16.97 18.37
CA HIS A 211 3.87 18.25 17.69
C HIS A 211 5.17 19.02 17.52
N ASN A 212 5.14 20.04 16.66
CA ASN A 212 6.29 20.92 16.46
C ASN A 212 6.56 21.70 17.75
N ILE A 213 7.81 21.82 18.11
CA ILE A 213 8.27 22.50 19.32
C ILE A 213 8.26 24.02 19.06
N LYS A 214 7.79 24.79 20.04
CA LYS A 214 7.83 26.25 19.96
C LYS A 214 9.28 26.73 20.10
N GLN A 215 9.72 27.61 19.20
CA GLN A 215 11.04 28.22 19.22
C GLN A 215 10.92 29.73 19.47
N PRO A 216 11.89 30.35 20.17
CA PRO A 216 13.05 29.74 20.81
C PRO A 216 12.68 28.95 22.08
N ILE A 217 13.49 27.95 22.44
CA ILE A 217 13.35 27.23 23.72
C ILE A 217 13.63 28.22 24.87
N PRO A 218 12.78 28.30 25.91
CA PRO A 218 13.00 29.20 27.04
C PRO A 218 14.36 28.94 27.72
N ILE A 219 15.10 30.02 28.00
CA ILE A 219 16.33 29.95 28.79
C ILE A 219 15.95 29.74 30.25
N VAL A 220 16.48 28.68 30.87
CA VAL A 220 16.26 28.38 32.29
C VAL A 220 17.35 29.05 33.11
N ASP A 221 16.98 29.95 34.01
CA ASP A 221 17.92 30.59 34.93
C ASP A 221 18.44 29.60 36.01
N TYR A 222 19.48 29.99 36.74
CA TYR A 222 20.10 29.11 37.74
C TYR A 222 19.13 28.67 38.86
N LYS A 223 18.20 29.55 39.26
CA LYS A 223 17.23 29.24 40.32
C LYS A 223 16.20 28.22 39.84
N SER A 224 15.63 28.43 38.65
CA SER A 224 14.70 27.48 38.03
C SER A 224 15.36 26.16 37.66
N ARG A 225 16.65 26.17 37.28
CA ARG A 225 17.46 24.96 37.09
C ARG A 225 17.53 24.18 38.40
N LEU A 226 17.89 24.84 39.50
CA LEU A 226 18.03 24.22 40.81
C LEU A 226 16.70 23.67 41.34
N GLU A 227 15.61 24.41 41.20
CA GLU A 227 14.25 23.96 41.55
C GLU A 227 13.85 22.73 40.71
N GLY A 228 14.11 22.75 39.41
CA GLY A 228 13.80 21.65 38.52
C GLY A 228 14.60 20.38 38.82
N ILE A 229 15.86 20.52 39.24
CA ILE A 229 16.70 19.40 39.69
C ILE A 229 16.25 18.90 41.06
N TYR A 230 15.87 19.79 41.97
CA TYR A 230 15.32 19.39 43.26
C TYR A 230 14.07 18.52 43.09
N GLU A 231 13.15 18.85 42.19
CA GLU A 231 12.00 17.99 41.84
C GLU A 231 12.38 16.60 41.29
N CYS A 232 13.61 16.40 40.82
CA CYS A 232 14.10 15.10 40.36
C CYS A 232 14.47 14.16 41.50
N TYR A 233 14.75 14.69 42.70
CA TYR A 233 15.25 13.93 43.87
C TYR A 233 14.27 13.90 45.05
N TYR A 234 13.16 14.61 44.93
CA TYR A 234 12.14 14.75 45.96
C TYR A 234 10.75 14.40 45.43
N GLU A 235 10.16 13.36 46.01
CA GLU A 235 8.79 12.95 45.78
C GLU A 235 7.86 13.89 46.57
N LYS A 236 7.02 14.67 45.89
CA LYS A 236 5.95 15.42 46.57
C LYS A 236 4.98 14.40 47.15
N SER A 237 4.81 14.41 48.47
CA SER A 237 3.76 13.63 49.13
C SER A 237 2.40 14.24 48.76
N HIS A 238 1.79 13.73 47.70
CA HIS A 238 0.36 13.87 47.49
C HIS A 238 -0.28 12.53 47.79
N ASP A 239 -1.18 12.54 48.77
CA ASP A 239 -2.08 11.43 49.04
C ASP A 239 -2.89 11.17 47.76
N ASP A 240 -2.93 9.90 47.33
CA ASP A 240 -3.80 9.30 46.30
C ASP A 240 -3.36 9.21 44.82
N ASP A 241 -2.15 9.60 44.41
CA ASP A 241 -1.70 9.30 43.02
C ASP A 241 -1.04 7.92 42.88
N GLU A 242 -1.59 7.08 41.98
CA GLU A 242 -1.04 5.78 41.60
C GLU A 242 0.47 5.90 41.27
N LYS A 243 1.31 5.07 41.88
CA LYS A 243 2.74 5.00 41.57
C LYS A 243 2.95 4.61 40.10
N VAL A 244 3.19 5.60 39.24
CA VAL A 244 3.45 5.37 37.82
C VAL A 244 4.83 4.75 37.62
N ASP A 245 4.87 3.45 37.31
CA ASP A 245 6.11 2.75 36.92
C ASP A 245 6.41 2.99 35.44
N VAL A 246 7.35 3.91 35.17
CA VAL A 246 7.82 4.28 33.82
C VAL A 246 8.29 3.07 33.02
N LYS A 247 8.82 2.03 33.69
CA LYS A 247 9.28 0.79 33.04
C LYS A 247 8.15 0.03 32.34
N ASN A 248 6.92 0.13 32.85
CA ASN A 248 5.76 -0.60 32.33
C ASN A 248 4.92 0.22 31.34
N LEU A 249 5.23 1.51 31.17
CA LEU A 249 4.56 2.35 30.19
C LEU A 249 5.01 1.99 28.77
N LYS A 250 4.04 1.75 27.88
CA LYS A 250 4.31 1.52 26.46
C LYS A 250 4.42 2.87 25.74
N PRO A 251 5.57 3.22 25.14
CA PRO A 251 5.73 4.50 24.47
C PRO A 251 4.87 4.59 23.20
N LYS A 252 4.06 5.64 23.07
CA LYS A 252 3.27 5.97 21.87
C LYS A 252 4.16 6.09 20.63
N SER A 253 3.70 5.56 19.50
CA SER A 253 4.45 5.60 18.24
C SER A 253 4.34 6.99 17.60
N LEU A 254 5.45 7.74 17.61
CA LEU A 254 5.55 9.08 16.98
C LEU A 254 5.89 9.04 15.48
N ARG A 255 6.23 7.87 14.95
CA ARG A 255 6.40 7.70 13.51
C ARG A 255 5.02 7.66 12.88
N SER A 256 4.70 8.58 11.97
CA SER A 256 3.90 8.18 10.82
C SER A 256 4.74 7.10 10.15
N THR A 257 4.37 5.83 10.30
CA THR A 257 5.10 4.75 9.66
C THR A 257 5.06 5.02 8.15
N LYS A 258 6.15 5.54 7.58
CA LYS A 258 6.44 5.25 6.18
C LYS A 258 6.51 3.74 6.15
N LYS A 259 5.44 3.11 5.66
CA LYS A 259 5.37 1.66 5.47
C LYS A 259 6.66 1.27 4.78
N VAL A 260 7.42 0.36 5.38
CA VAL A 260 8.49 -0.32 4.65
C VAL A 260 7.76 -1.15 3.59
N TYR A 261 7.67 -0.61 2.38
CA TYR A 261 7.09 -1.33 1.26
C TYR A 261 8.07 -2.42 0.84
N SER A 262 7.55 -3.62 0.61
CA SER A 262 8.36 -4.70 0.07
C SER A 262 8.93 -4.27 -1.28
N THR A 263 10.23 -4.47 -1.47
CA THR A 263 10.93 -4.20 -2.74
C THR A 263 10.70 -5.31 -3.77
N HIS A 264 9.94 -6.36 -3.41
CA HIS A 264 9.65 -7.50 -4.27
C HIS A 264 8.26 -8.06 -3.96
N ILE A 265 7.64 -8.76 -4.91
CA ILE A 265 6.36 -9.44 -4.68
C ILE A 265 6.56 -10.60 -3.70
N THR A 266 5.68 -10.70 -2.69
CA THR A 266 5.75 -11.75 -1.66
C THR A 266 5.51 -13.14 -2.24
N THR A 267 6.35 -14.11 -1.87
CA THR A 267 6.28 -15.52 -2.32
C THR A 267 4.90 -16.14 -2.04
N LEU A 268 4.33 -16.87 -3.00
CA LEU A 268 3.08 -17.61 -2.79
C LEU A 268 3.28 -18.83 -1.89
N ASN A 269 2.30 -19.09 -1.01
CA ASN A 269 2.25 -20.32 -0.23
C ASN A 269 1.55 -21.41 -1.06
N LYS A 270 2.31 -22.39 -1.57
CA LYS A 270 1.84 -23.36 -2.57
C LYS A 270 0.94 -24.49 -2.02
N TYR A 271 0.82 -24.66 -0.70
CA TYR A 271 0.27 -25.88 -0.09
C TYR A 271 -1.18 -25.80 0.42
N LYS A 272 -2.03 -24.89 -0.09
CA LYS A 272 -3.46 -24.91 0.28
C LYS A 272 -4.25 -25.78 -0.67
N LYS A 273 -4.85 -26.86 -0.14
CA LYS A 273 -5.88 -27.62 -0.84
C LYS A 273 -7.05 -26.69 -1.14
N THR A 274 -7.26 -26.40 -2.43
CA THR A 274 -8.36 -25.53 -2.89
C THR A 274 -9.65 -26.34 -2.95
N SER A 275 -10.75 -25.75 -2.50
CA SER A 275 -12.10 -26.27 -2.67
C SER A 275 -12.93 -25.24 -3.42
N LEU A 276 -13.73 -25.67 -4.39
CA LEU A 276 -14.67 -24.80 -5.09
C LEU A 276 -15.71 -24.23 -4.13
N LYS A 277 -15.97 -22.93 -4.23
CA LYS A 277 -16.94 -22.23 -3.40
C LYS A 277 -18.22 -21.95 -4.19
N PRO A 278 -19.40 -22.09 -3.55
CA PRO A 278 -20.64 -21.61 -4.13
C PRO A 278 -20.69 -20.08 -4.17
N PHE A 279 -21.46 -19.55 -5.11
CA PHE A 279 -21.67 -18.11 -5.31
C PHE A 279 -23.10 -17.83 -5.74
N MET A 280 -23.45 -16.56 -5.83
CA MET A 280 -24.73 -16.12 -6.37
C MET A 280 -24.51 -15.34 -7.68
N VAL A 281 -25.52 -15.34 -8.52
CA VAL A 281 -25.62 -14.45 -9.69
C VAL A 281 -26.94 -13.71 -9.64
N ALA A 282 -26.95 -12.47 -10.11
CA ALA A 282 -28.12 -11.60 -10.05
C ALA A 282 -28.12 -10.65 -11.25
N ASP A 283 -29.30 -10.09 -11.51
CA ASP A 283 -29.55 -9.14 -12.60
C ASP A 283 -30.66 -8.17 -12.21
N THR A 284 -30.65 -6.96 -12.78
CA THR A 284 -31.68 -5.94 -12.57
C THR A 284 -32.26 -5.44 -13.89
N GLU A 285 -33.57 -5.20 -13.89
CA GLU A 285 -34.24 -4.51 -14.98
C GLU A 285 -34.74 -3.14 -14.53
N THR A 286 -34.70 -2.16 -15.43
CA THR A 286 -35.01 -0.77 -15.12
C THR A 286 -35.94 -0.13 -16.13
N LEU A 287 -36.73 0.82 -15.68
CA LEU A 287 -37.57 1.69 -16.49
C LEU A 287 -37.00 3.11 -16.45
N LEU A 288 -37.05 3.83 -17.58
CA LEU A 288 -36.62 5.23 -17.65
C LEU A 288 -37.80 6.15 -17.33
N ILE A 289 -37.73 6.88 -16.22
CA ILE A 289 -38.74 7.83 -15.76
C ILE A 289 -38.05 9.19 -15.63
N GLU A 290 -38.50 10.19 -16.40
CA GLU A 290 -37.89 11.53 -16.41
C GLU A 290 -36.35 11.49 -16.60
N ASP A 291 -35.88 10.68 -17.56
CA ASP A 291 -34.45 10.43 -17.85
C ASP A 291 -33.65 9.77 -16.69
N ILE A 292 -34.34 9.22 -15.69
CA ILE A 292 -33.76 8.49 -14.56
C ILE A 292 -34.15 7.02 -14.63
N HIS A 293 -33.16 6.13 -14.60
CA HIS A 293 -33.42 4.70 -14.48
C HIS A 293 -33.93 4.35 -13.07
N VAL A 294 -35.06 3.65 -12.99
CA VAL A 294 -35.67 3.14 -11.77
C VAL A 294 -35.86 1.63 -11.88
N PRO A 295 -35.28 0.81 -10.99
CA PRO A 295 -35.41 -0.64 -11.04
C PRO A 295 -36.86 -1.13 -10.87
N TYR A 296 -37.28 -2.10 -11.68
CA TYR A 296 -38.62 -2.68 -11.60
C TYR A 296 -38.64 -4.19 -11.40
N ALA A 297 -37.52 -4.85 -11.71
CA ALA A 297 -37.32 -6.27 -11.42
C ALA A 297 -35.89 -6.48 -10.96
N ILE A 298 -35.71 -7.42 -10.03
CA ILE A 298 -34.40 -7.91 -9.61
C ILE A 298 -34.51 -9.37 -9.21
N GLY A 299 -33.49 -10.16 -9.54
CA GLY A 299 -33.47 -11.58 -9.20
C GLY A 299 -32.11 -12.06 -8.72
N VAL A 300 -32.09 -13.19 -8.03
CA VAL A 300 -30.86 -13.87 -7.61
C VAL A 300 -31.00 -15.39 -7.73
N LEU A 301 -29.94 -16.01 -8.23
CA LEU A 301 -29.75 -17.45 -8.25
C LEU A 301 -28.58 -17.85 -7.36
N LYS A 302 -28.78 -18.91 -6.57
CA LYS A 302 -27.71 -19.63 -5.87
C LYS A 302 -27.07 -20.63 -6.83
N VAL A 303 -25.75 -20.58 -6.96
CA VAL A 303 -24.98 -21.49 -7.83
C VAL A 303 -24.03 -22.30 -6.97
N TYR A 304 -24.14 -23.62 -7.08
CA TYR A 304 -23.29 -24.58 -6.38
C TYR A 304 -22.38 -25.31 -7.39
N PRO A 305 -21.11 -25.56 -7.05
CA PRO A 305 -20.22 -26.33 -7.91
C PRO A 305 -20.81 -27.72 -8.21
N GLY A 306 -20.93 -28.05 -9.50
CA GLY A 306 -21.47 -29.34 -9.96
C GLY A 306 -22.99 -29.38 -10.19
N ASP A 307 -23.74 -28.36 -9.78
CA ASP A 307 -25.19 -28.30 -9.94
C ASP A 307 -25.62 -27.61 -11.25
N VAL A 308 -26.83 -27.88 -11.74
CA VAL A 308 -27.38 -27.20 -12.92
C VAL A 308 -28.11 -25.90 -12.52
N PRO A 309 -27.82 -24.75 -13.16
CA PRO A 309 -28.61 -23.53 -13.01
C PRO A 309 -30.03 -23.70 -13.55
N LEU A 310 -31.01 -23.63 -12.65
CA LEU A 310 -32.43 -23.85 -12.93
C LEU A 310 -33.24 -22.57 -12.67
N VAL A 311 -34.20 -22.26 -13.55
CA VAL A 311 -34.97 -21.01 -13.55
C VAL A 311 -35.92 -20.93 -12.35
N GLU A 312 -36.46 -22.08 -11.95
CA GLU A 312 -37.32 -22.29 -10.79
C GLU A 312 -36.61 -21.99 -9.46
N ASN A 313 -35.28 -22.04 -9.44
CA ASN A 313 -34.46 -21.74 -8.26
C ASN A 313 -34.13 -20.24 -8.12
N ILE A 314 -34.59 -19.40 -9.05
CA ILE A 314 -34.36 -17.96 -9.04
C ILE A 314 -35.40 -17.29 -8.14
N ASP A 315 -34.93 -16.68 -7.06
CA ASP A 315 -35.73 -15.75 -6.27
C ASP A 315 -35.85 -14.44 -7.06
N SER A 316 -37.06 -14.07 -7.48
CA SER A 316 -37.33 -12.84 -8.25
C SER A 316 -38.28 -11.91 -7.51
N PHE A 317 -38.02 -10.61 -7.63
CA PHE A 317 -38.84 -9.55 -7.05
C PHE A 317 -39.27 -8.61 -8.19
N PHE A 318 -40.51 -8.14 -8.15
CA PHE A 318 -41.11 -7.27 -9.17
C PHE A 318 -41.82 -6.10 -8.49
N SER A 319 -41.62 -4.88 -8.97
CA SER A 319 -42.17 -3.67 -8.34
C SER A 319 -43.69 -3.70 -8.29
N GLU A 320 -44.36 -4.27 -9.29
CA GLU A 320 -45.82 -4.30 -9.35
C GLU A 320 -46.46 -5.43 -8.51
N ASP A 321 -45.66 -6.24 -7.81
CA ASP A 321 -46.18 -7.22 -6.84
C ASP A 321 -46.50 -6.60 -5.49
N TYR A 322 -46.08 -5.35 -5.28
CA TYR A 322 -46.31 -4.59 -4.05
C TYR A 322 -47.63 -3.82 -4.11
N ASN A 323 -48.35 -3.81 -2.98
CA ASN A 323 -49.67 -3.19 -2.87
C ASN A 323 -49.62 -1.69 -3.24
N LYS A 324 -50.42 -1.29 -4.24
CA LYS A 324 -50.46 0.09 -4.78
C LYS A 324 -51.13 1.10 -3.85
N GLU A 325 -51.94 0.66 -2.90
CA GLU A 325 -52.52 1.55 -1.89
C GLU A 325 -51.47 1.91 -0.83
N MET A 326 -50.64 0.94 -0.42
CA MET A 326 -49.57 1.14 0.57
C MET A 326 -48.36 1.86 -0.05
N PHE A 327 -48.05 1.57 -1.32
CA PHE A 327 -46.93 2.14 -2.07
C PHE A 327 -47.45 2.75 -3.39
N PRO A 328 -48.05 3.96 -3.34
CA PRO A 328 -48.72 4.55 -4.48
C PRO A 328 -47.77 4.93 -5.61
N LYS A 329 -46.57 5.45 -5.27
CA LYS A 329 -45.57 5.81 -6.28
C LYS A 329 -44.80 4.58 -6.74
N PHE A 330 -44.41 4.59 -8.01
CA PHE A 330 -43.63 3.50 -8.60
C PHE A 330 -42.25 3.38 -7.93
N GLU A 331 -41.65 4.51 -7.57
CA GLU A 331 -40.37 4.61 -6.88
C GLU A 331 -40.42 3.96 -5.49
N ASP A 332 -41.53 4.12 -4.76
CA ASP A 332 -41.73 3.50 -3.44
C ASP A 332 -41.79 1.97 -3.56
N ARG A 333 -42.47 1.47 -4.60
CA ARG A 333 -42.51 0.02 -4.92
C ARG A 333 -41.15 -0.52 -5.33
N SER A 334 -40.43 0.21 -6.18
CA SER A 334 -39.04 -0.09 -6.56
C SER A 334 -38.13 -0.15 -5.32
N GLU A 335 -38.23 0.82 -4.41
CA GLU A 335 -37.46 0.84 -3.18
C GLU A 335 -37.76 -0.38 -2.29
N LYS A 336 -39.05 -0.68 -2.09
CA LYS A 336 -39.48 -1.84 -1.32
C LYS A 336 -38.98 -3.16 -1.93
N MET A 337 -39.03 -3.28 -3.25
CA MET A 337 -38.48 -4.41 -4.01
C MET A 337 -36.98 -4.59 -3.76
N MET A 338 -36.20 -3.51 -3.86
CA MET A 338 -34.76 -3.54 -3.61
C MET A 338 -34.44 -3.89 -2.15
N PHE A 339 -35.25 -3.41 -1.20
CA PHE A 339 -35.07 -3.73 0.22
C PHE A 339 -35.25 -5.23 0.49
N ASP A 340 -36.29 -5.84 -0.09
CA ASP A 340 -36.56 -7.27 0.05
C ASP A 340 -35.48 -8.13 -0.62
N PHE A 341 -34.97 -7.68 -1.77
CA PHE A 341 -33.81 -8.31 -2.40
C PHE A 341 -32.59 -8.31 -1.47
N ILE A 342 -32.22 -7.16 -0.89
CA ILE A 342 -31.08 -7.08 0.04
C ILE A 342 -31.31 -7.96 1.27
N PHE A 343 -32.54 -8.00 1.81
CA PHE A 343 -32.90 -8.90 2.91
C PHE A 343 -32.73 -10.39 2.53
N ARG A 344 -33.11 -10.76 1.30
CA ARG A 344 -32.91 -12.12 0.78
C ARG A 344 -31.43 -12.47 0.65
N ILE A 345 -30.60 -11.58 0.09
CA ILE A 345 -29.14 -11.77 0.01
C ILE A 345 -28.53 -11.95 1.41
N LYS A 346 -28.90 -11.08 2.38
CA LYS A 346 -28.48 -11.21 3.79
C LYS A 346 -28.82 -12.59 4.34
N THR A 347 -30.02 -13.08 4.06
CA THR A 347 -30.50 -14.39 4.52
C THR A 347 -29.71 -15.55 3.91
N ILE A 348 -29.51 -15.54 2.59
CA ILE A 348 -28.73 -16.57 1.88
C ILE A 348 -27.30 -16.60 2.42
N ALA A 349 -26.61 -15.45 2.47
CA ALA A 349 -25.23 -15.36 2.93
C ALA A 349 -25.05 -15.80 4.39
N ARG A 350 -26.01 -15.48 5.28
CA ARG A 350 -25.99 -15.92 6.68
C ARG A 350 -26.17 -17.43 6.82
N ARG A 351 -27.15 -18.01 6.12
CA ARG A 351 -27.42 -19.46 6.16
C ARG A 351 -26.29 -20.28 5.55
N ASN A 352 -25.56 -19.73 4.58
CA ASN A 352 -24.48 -20.41 3.87
C ASN A 352 -23.08 -19.96 4.31
N LYS A 353 -22.95 -19.36 5.50
CA LYS A 353 -21.66 -18.84 6.02
C LYS A 353 -20.56 -19.91 6.07
N LYS A 354 -20.90 -21.16 6.40
CA LYS A 354 -19.97 -22.30 6.42
C LYS A 354 -19.28 -22.51 5.06
N TYR A 355 -20.02 -22.31 3.98
CA TYR A 355 -19.57 -22.49 2.60
C TYR A 355 -18.97 -21.22 1.99
N LYS A 356 -18.96 -20.10 2.72
CA LYS A 356 -18.50 -18.79 2.23
C LYS A 356 -19.22 -18.34 0.96
N MET A 357 -20.52 -18.59 0.87
CA MET A 357 -21.37 -18.07 -0.20
C MET A 357 -21.68 -16.59 0.05
N ASP A 358 -20.69 -15.74 -0.20
CA ASP A 358 -20.74 -14.32 0.11
C ASP A 358 -20.43 -13.43 -1.12
N ILE A 359 -20.36 -14.02 -2.31
CA ILE A 359 -20.10 -13.31 -3.57
C ILE A 359 -21.35 -13.40 -4.46
N ILE A 360 -21.78 -12.25 -4.96
CA ILE A 360 -22.87 -12.11 -5.93
C ILE A 360 -22.27 -11.45 -7.18
N TYR A 361 -22.36 -12.12 -8.32
CA TYR A 361 -21.96 -11.55 -9.60
C TYR A 361 -23.16 -10.92 -10.31
N PHE A 362 -22.95 -9.72 -10.83
CA PHE A 362 -23.75 -9.14 -11.91
C PHE A 362 -22.89 -9.10 -13.18
N HIS A 363 -23.51 -9.02 -14.34
CA HIS A 363 -22.79 -8.81 -15.60
C HIS A 363 -22.86 -7.34 -15.98
N ASN A 364 -21.73 -6.63 -15.91
CA ASN A 364 -21.65 -5.16 -16.04
C ASN A 364 -22.07 -4.37 -14.78
N LEU A 365 -21.90 -4.97 -13.59
CA LEU A 365 -22.12 -4.31 -12.29
C LEU A 365 -21.53 -2.90 -12.27
N GLY A 366 -20.28 -2.77 -12.73
CA GLY A 366 -19.48 -1.58 -12.49
C GLY A 366 -19.91 -0.34 -13.26
N ARG A 367 -20.79 -0.52 -14.27
CA ARG A 367 -21.31 0.57 -15.11
C ARG A 367 -22.84 0.69 -15.04
N PHE A 368 -23.53 -0.25 -14.40
CA PHE A 368 -24.99 -0.29 -14.37
C PHE A 368 -25.54 -0.64 -12.98
N ASP A 369 -25.77 -1.93 -12.68
CA ASP A 369 -26.48 -2.41 -11.47
C ASP A 369 -25.88 -1.87 -10.17
N GLY A 370 -24.55 -1.76 -10.13
CA GLY A 370 -23.80 -1.32 -8.96
C GLY A 370 -24.16 0.09 -8.52
N LEU A 371 -24.59 0.96 -9.43
CA LEU A 371 -25.01 2.32 -9.11
C LEU A 371 -26.31 2.33 -8.30
N PHE A 372 -27.30 1.53 -8.71
CA PHE A 372 -28.56 1.37 -7.98
C PHE A 372 -28.36 0.70 -6.64
N LEU A 373 -27.52 -0.35 -6.60
CA LEU A 373 -27.20 -1.07 -5.36
C LEU A 373 -26.50 -0.18 -4.33
N ILE A 374 -25.49 0.61 -4.74
CA ILE A 374 -24.82 1.55 -3.82
C ILE A 374 -25.80 2.60 -3.32
N LYS A 375 -26.57 3.23 -4.22
CA LYS A 375 -27.57 4.25 -3.85
C LYS A 375 -28.55 3.68 -2.82
N HIS A 376 -29.14 2.52 -3.10
CA HIS A 376 -30.12 1.89 -2.22
C HIS A 376 -29.53 1.49 -0.86
N LEU A 377 -28.34 0.85 -0.85
CA LEU A 377 -27.65 0.49 0.39
C LEU A 377 -27.31 1.71 1.25
N SER A 378 -26.86 2.80 0.63
CA SER A 378 -26.50 4.02 1.35
C SER A 378 -27.69 4.75 1.96
N LEU A 379 -28.85 4.71 1.31
CA LEU A 379 -30.04 5.44 1.75
C LEU A 379 -30.88 4.64 2.77
N HIS A 380 -31.05 3.33 2.57
CA HIS A 380 -32.05 2.55 3.30
C HIS A 380 -31.48 1.53 4.28
N HIS A 381 -30.15 1.35 4.32
CA HIS A 381 -29.49 0.36 5.19
C HIS A 381 -28.42 0.98 6.10
N GLN A 382 -28.82 1.92 6.95
CA GLN A 382 -27.94 2.65 7.87
C GLN A 382 -27.19 1.75 8.88
N ASP A 383 -27.68 0.52 9.12
CA ASP A 383 -27.01 -0.49 9.94
C ASP A 383 -25.81 -1.16 9.24
N LEU A 384 -25.67 -0.95 7.93
CA LEU A 384 -24.65 -1.55 7.10
C LEU A 384 -23.55 -0.55 6.76
N LYS A 385 -22.31 -1.04 6.76
CA LYS A 385 -21.15 -0.32 6.26
C LYS A 385 -20.80 -0.83 4.87
N ILE A 386 -20.72 0.07 3.90
CA ILE A 386 -20.36 -0.25 2.52
C ILE A 386 -18.90 0.14 2.29
N LYS A 387 -18.17 -0.70 1.56
CA LYS A 387 -16.84 -0.40 1.05
C LYS A 387 -16.77 -0.78 -0.42
N ALA A 388 -16.75 0.22 -1.29
CA ALA A 388 -16.55 0.01 -2.72
C ALA A 388 -15.05 -0.03 -3.06
N LEU A 389 -14.65 -0.96 -3.92
CA LEU A 389 -13.37 -0.95 -4.60
C LEU A 389 -13.57 -0.34 -5.98
N ILE A 390 -13.20 0.92 -6.12
CA ILE A 390 -13.32 1.69 -7.36
C ILE A 390 -11.93 2.02 -7.88
N ARG A 391 -11.72 1.83 -9.18
CA ARG A 391 -10.50 2.25 -9.87
C ARG A 391 -10.86 2.79 -11.24
N ASN A 392 -10.35 3.98 -11.57
CA ASN A 392 -10.61 4.66 -12.83
C ASN A 392 -12.11 4.71 -13.17
N TYR A 393 -12.91 5.19 -12.21
CA TYR A 393 -14.37 5.28 -12.27
C TYR A 393 -15.12 3.95 -12.53
N THR A 394 -14.43 2.81 -12.40
CA THR A 394 -15.03 1.48 -12.56
C THR A 394 -15.11 0.80 -11.21
N ILE A 395 -16.30 0.31 -10.85
CA ILE A 395 -16.50 -0.47 -9.62
C ILE A 395 -16.08 -1.92 -9.90
N TYR A 396 -15.23 -2.48 -9.03
CA TYR A 396 -14.80 -3.88 -9.08
C TYR A 396 -15.51 -4.74 -8.05
N GLU A 397 -15.75 -4.17 -6.87
CA GLU A 397 -16.41 -4.85 -5.76
C GLU A 397 -17.17 -3.85 -4.89
N ILE A 398 -18.34 -4.23 -4.40
CA ILE A 398 -19.06 -3.52 -3.33
C ILE A 398 -19.17 -4.47 -2.15
N ALA A 399 -18.33 -4.28 -1.14
CA ALA A 399 -18.31 -5.11 0.06
C ALA A 399 -19.24 -4.52 1.13
N VAL A 400 -20.15 -5.35 1.65
CA VAL A 400 -21.17 -4.95 2.63
C VAL A 400 -20.90 -5.61 3.97
N TYR A 401 -20.83 -4.79 5.02
CA TYR A 401 -20.49 -5.20 6.37
C TYR A 401 -21.63 -4.90 7.34
N SER A 402 -21.80 -5.75 8.34
CA SER A 402 -22.52 -5.40 9.57
C SER A 402 -21.48 -5.21 10.67
N LYS A 403 -21.40 -3.99 11.20
CA LYS A 403 -20.29 -3.56 12.09
C LYS A 403 -18.93 -3.84 11.42
N LYS A 404 -18.11 -4.73 12.01
CA LYS A 404 -16.79 -5.14 11.45
C LYS A 404 -16.85 -6.44 10.64
N ARG A 405 -18.01 -7.11 10.57
CA ARG A 405 -18.14 -8.42 9.94
C ARG A 405 -18.63 -8.29 8.50
N LEU A 406 -17.87 -8.86 7.56
CA LEU A 406 -18.29 -8.98 6.17
C LEU A 406 -19.54 -9.86 6.06
N LEU A 407 -20.55 -9.36 5.35
CA LEU A 407 -21.77 -10.10 5.04
C LEU A 407 -21.69 -10.74 3.66
N PHE A 408 -21.50 -9.91 2.64
CA PHE A 408 -21.44 -10.30 1.25
C PHE A 408 -20.77 -9.21 0.40
N ARG A 409 -20.53 -9.53 -0.87
CA ARG A 409 -19.83 -8.71 -1.86
C ARG A 409 -20.55 -8.81 -3.19
N PHE A 410 -20.84 -7.67 -3.80
CA PHE A 410 -21.19 -7.61 -5.22
C PHE A 410 -19.94 -7.49 -6.06
N ARG A 411 -19.86 -8.22 -7.17
CA ARG A 411 -18.75 -8.21 -8.11
C ARG A 411 -19.25 -8.15 -9.55
N ASP A 412 -18.40 -7.63 -10.43
CA ASP A 412 -18.66 -7.63 -11.86
C ASP A 412 -18.01 -8.85 -12.52
N SER A 413 -18.81 -9.64 -13.23
CA SER A 413 -18.30 -10.79 -14.00
C SER A 413 -17.50 -10.37 -15.24
N LEU A 414 -17.67 -9.15 -15.77
CA LEU A 414 -16.91 -8.65 -16.91
C LEU A 414 -15.40 -8.53 -16.63
N HIS A 415 -15.02 -8.37 -15.37
CA HIS A 415 -13.60 -8.37 -14.99
C HIS A 415 -12.94 -9.75 -15.09
N LEU A 416 -13.75 -10.81 -15.16
CA LEU A 416 -13.31 -12.20 -15.34
C LEU A 416 -13.50 -12.69 -16.78
N LEU A 417 -14.59 -12.29 -17.43
CA LEU A 417 -14.94 -12.67 -18.80
C LEU A 417 -15.41 -11.42 -19.55
N PRO A 418 -14.51 -10.68 -20.21
CA PRO A 418 -14.80 -9.38 -20.81
C PRO A 418 -15.44 -9.54 -22.21
N ASN A 419 -16.65 -10.08 -22.24
CA ASN A 419 -17.46 -10.22 -23.45
C ASN A 419 -18.94 -10.12 -23.07
N ASP A 420 -19.82 -9.85 -24.04
CA ASP A 420 -21.25 -9.72 -23.75
C ASP A 420 -21.87 -11.08 -23.36
N LEU A 421 -22.97 -11.02 -22.60
CA LEU A 421 -23.64 -12.19 -22.05
C LEU A 421 -24.07 -13.20 -23.13
N GLN A 422 -24.56 -12.73 -24.28
CA GLN A 422 -25.03 -13.59 -25.36
C GLN A 422 -23.86 -14.35 -26.00
N SER A 423 -22.78 -13.65 -26.29
CA SER A 423 -21.54 -14.24 -26.81
C SER A 423 -20.94 -15.25 -25.82
N LEU A 424 -20.93 -14.94 -24.52
CA LEU A 424 -20.45 -15.87 -23.50
C LEU A 424 -21.35 -17.10 -23.39
N ALA A 425 -22.68 -16.91 -23.37
CA ALA A 425 -23.65 -18.00 -23.25
C ALA A 425 -23.55 -18.98 -24.43
N LYS A 426 -23.51 -18.44 -25.67
CA LYS A 426 -23.38 -19.23 -26.90
C LYS A 426 -22.17 -20.16 -26.86
N ASN A 427 -21.08 -19.70 -26.27
CA ASN A 427 -19.86 -20.49 -26.17
C ASN A 427 -19.89 -21.42 -24.95
N LEU A 428 -20.18 -20.91 -23.75
CA LEU A 428 -19.88 -21.60 -22.46
C LEU A 428 -21.02 -22.49 -21.98
N CYS A 429 -22.24 -22.14 -22.32
CA CYS A 429 -23.42 -22.88 -21.88
C CYS A 429 -24.55 -22.84 -22.94
N PRO A 430 -24.28 -23.24 -24.20
CA PRO A 430 -25.30 -23.26 -25.26
C PRO A 430 -26.52 -24.12 -24.90
N GLU A 431 -26.36 -25.11 -24.01
CA GLU A 431 -27.45 -25.94 -23.51
C GLU A 431 -28.53 -25.18 -22.73
N TYR A 432 -28.27 -23.94 -22.30
CA TYR A 432 -29.25 -23.09 -21.62
C TYR A 432 -30.01 -22.15 -22.56
N GLY A 433 -29.79 -22.27 -23.87
CA GLY A 433 -30.45 -21.46 -24.90
C GLY A 433 -29.82 -20.09 -25.10
N SER A 434 -30.48 -19.26 -25.91
CA SER A 434 -30.04 -17.89 -26.18
C SER A 434 -30.54 -16.91 -25.13
N LYS A 435 -29.94 -15.72 -25.13
CA LYS A 435 -30.52 -14.55 -24.47
C LYS A 435 -31.93 -14.29 -25.02
N GLY A 436 -32.85 -13.89 -24.15
CA GLY A 436 -34.21 -13.53 -24.53
C GLY A 436 -34.25 -12.21 -25.32
N SER A 437 -35.44 -11.83 -25.79
CA SER A 437 -35.66 -10.55 -26.47
C SER A 437 -36.91 -9.89 -25.90
N VAL A 438 -36.80 -8.61 -25.56
CA VAL A 438 -37.90 -7.76 -25.11
C VAL A 438 -37.84 -6.45 -25.88
N ASP A 439 -38.99 -5.99 -26.36
CA ASP A 439 -39.12 -4.66 -26.94
C ASP A 439 -39.27 -3.63 -25.81
N PHE A 440 -38.12 -3.15 -25.31
CA PHE A 440 -38.08 -2.18 -24.21
C PHE A 440 -38.76 -0.85 -24.53
N SER A 441 -39.01 -0.54 -25.81
CA SER A 441 -39.78 0.67 -26.19
C SER A 441 -41.25 0.61 -25.75
N LYS A 442 -41.76 -0.61 -25.51
CA LYS A 442 -43.13 -0.85 -25.04
C LYS A 442 -43.24 -0.95 -23.52
N VAL A 443 -42.12 -0.97 -22.80
CA VAL A 443 -42.13 -1.06 -21.34
C VAL A 443 -42.29 0.35 -20.78
N THR A 444 -43.49 0.66 -20.28
CA THR A 444 -43.88 1.95 -19.70
C THR A 444 -44.54 1.74 -18.35
N LEU A 445 -44.81 2.81 -17.61
CA LEU A 445 -45.51 2.73 -16.32
C LEU A 445 -46.91 2.11 -16.44
N GLU A 446 -47.57 2.26 -17.59
CA GLU A 446 -48.90 1.73 -17.85
C GLU A 446 -48.86 0.25 -18.25
N THR A 447 -47.84 -0.15 -19.02
CA THR A 447 -47.77 -1.51 -19.58
C THR A 447 -47.08 -2.50 -18.65
N ILE A 448 -46.24 -2.03 -17.72
CA ILE A 448 -45.34 -2.88 -16.93
C ILE A 448 -46.06 -3.98 -16.13
N SER A 449 -47.19 -3.67 -15.48
CA SER A 449 -47.99 -4.69 -14.78
C SER A 449 -48.44 -5.80 -15.72
N SER A 450 -48.92 -5.45 -16.92
CA SER A 450 -49.40 -6.42 -17.91
C SER A 450 -48.28 -7.26 -18.53
N MET A 451 -47.06 -6.72 -18.57
CA MET A 451 -45.89 -7.39 -19.17
C MET A 451 -45.11 -8.28 -18.18
N LYS A 452 -45.57 -8.41 -16.94
CA LYS A 452 -44.86 -9.11 -15.84
C LYS A 452 -44.23 -10.43 -16.25
N GLU A 453 -45.00 -11.35 -16.84
CA GLU A 453 -44.51 -12.68 -17.18
C GLU A 453 -43.36 -12.63 -18.19
N THR A 454 -43.47 -11.76 -19.20
CA THR A 454 -42.43 -11.59 -20.23
C THR A 454 -41.16 -10.99 -19.63
N LEU A 455 -41.29 -9.95 -18.81
CA LEU A 455 -40.15 -9.25 -18.21
C LEU A 455 -39.42 -10.11 -17.18
N ILE A 456 -40.16 -10.82 -16.33
CA ILE A 456 -39.57 -11.74 -15.35
C ILE A 456 -38.91 -12.93 -16.04
N SER A 457 -39.50 -13.47 -17.11
CA SER A 457 -38.89 -14.57 -17.87
C SER A 457 -37.58 -14.14 -18.53
N TYR A 458 -37.54 -12.94 -19.11
CA TYR A 458 -36.32 -12.36 -19.69
C TYR A 458 -35.20 -12.21 -18.66
N MET A 459 -35.46 -11.54 -17.52
CA MET A 459 -34.47 -11.35 -16.45
C MET A 459 -34.00 -12.71 -15.89
N LYS A 460 -34.92 -13.66 -15.68
CA LYS A 460 -34.58 -15.01 -15.20
C LYS A 460 -33.68 -15.76 -16.18
N GLN A 461 -33.90 -15.60 -17.49
CA GLN A 461 -33.03 -16.18 -18.50
C GLN A 461 -31.62 -15.57 -18.43
N ASP A 462 -31.48 -14.26 -18.31
CA ASP A 462 -30.17 -13.60 -18.17
C ASP A 462 -29.43 -14.06 -16.90
N ILE A 463 -30.12 -14.17 -15.77
CA ILE A 463 -29.58 -14.73 -14.51
C ILE A 463 -29.13 -16.18 -14.70
N ARG A 464 -29.93 -17.01 -15.36
CA ARG A 464 -29.60 -18.42 -15.64
C ARG A 464 -28.34 -18.52 -16.50
N LEU A 465 -28.26 -17.75 -17.59
CA LEU A 465 -27.11 -17.72 -18.48
C LEU A 465 -25.85 -17.29 -17.74
N LEU A 466 -25.93 -16.21 -16.94
CA LEU A 466 -24.80 -15.76 -16.12
C LEU A 466 -24.34 -16.84 -15.13
N GLY A 467 -25.28 -17.52 -14.48
CA GLY A 467 -25.00 -18.66 -13.59
C GLY A 467 -24.26 -19.80 -14.30
N GLY A 468 -24.74 -20.15 -15.49
CA GLY A 468 -24.13 -21.17 -16.35
C GLY A 468 -22.72 -20.84 -16.80
N ILE A 469 -22.54 -19.63 -17.34
CA ILE A 469 -21.24 -19.09 -17.77
C ILE A 469 -20.21 -19.16 -16.63
N MET A 470 -20.58 -18.63 -15.46
CA MET A 470 -19.68 -18.56 -14.31
C MET A 470 -19.36 -19.93 -13.74
N LEU A 471 -20.35 -20.85 -13.69
CA LEU A 471 -20.16 -22.21 -13.21
C LEU A 471 -19.24 -23.02 -14.16
N LYS A 472 -19.46 -22.92 -15.47
CA LYS A 472 -18.63 -23.60 -16.48
C LYS A 472 -17.19 -23.09 -16.41
N PHE A 473 -17.01 -21.77 -16.33
CA PHE A 473 -15.68 -21.19 -16.17
C PHE A 473 -15.02 -21.65 -14.86
N GLN A 474 -15.75 -21.67 -13.74
CA GLN A 474 -15.23 -22.16 -12.47
C GLN A 474 -14.76 -23.62 -12.57
N ASN A 475 -15.58 -24.49 -13.17
CA ASN A 475 -15.25 -25.90 -13.33
C ASN A 475 -14.01 -26.10 -14.20
N PHE A 476 -13.96 -25.46 -15.38
CA PHE A 476 -12.79 -25.54 -16.26
C PHE A 476 -11.51 -25.06 -15.59
N TYR A 477 -11.57 -23.92 -14.92
CA TYR A 477 -10.41 -23.34 -14.23
C TYR A 477 -9.91 -24.24 -13.09
N PHE A 478 -10.82 -24.87 -12.36
CA PHE A 478 -10.48 -25.81 -11.30
C PHE A 478 -9.87 -27.11 -11.81
N LEU A 479 -10.48 -27.71 -12.84
CA LEU A 479 -9.95 -28.94 -13.45
C LEU A 479 -8.53 -28.73 -14.02
N ALA A 480 -8.29 -27.57 -14.65
CA ALA A 480 -6.99 -27.27 -15.23
C ALA A 480 -5.93 -26.89 -14.19
N TYR A 481 -6.28 -26.13 -13.14
CA TYR A 481 -5.28 -25.45 -12.30
C TYR A 481 -5.44 -25.64 -10.80
N GLN A 482 -6.42 -26.42 -10.35
CA GLN A 482 -6.74 -26.65 -8.93
C GLN A 482 -6.95 -25.32 -8.17
N ALA A 483 -7.59 -24.36 -8.84
CA ALA A 483 -7.83 -23.00 -8.35
C ALA A 483 -9.30 -22.59 -8.56
N ASP A 484 -9.79 -21.66 -7.75
CA ASP A 484 -11.17 -21.17 -7.84
C ASP A 484 -11.22 -19.76 -8.41
N ILE A 485 -12.11 -19.52 -9.39
CA ILE A 485 -12.28 -18.20 -10.02
C ILE A 485 -12.74 -17.13 -9.03
N LEU A 486 -13.33 -17.51 -7.89
CA LEU A 486 -13.77 -16.57 -6.85
C LEU A 486 -12.61 -15.97 -6.05
N ASP A 487 -11.41 -16.56 -6.10
CA ASP A 487 -10.26 -16.13 -5.30
C ASP A 487 -9.62 -14.82 -5.78
N LYS A 488 -9.85 -14.44 -7.04
CA LYS A 488 -9.36 -13.17 -7.61
C LYS A 488 -10.52 -12.42 -8.27
N LEU A 489 -10.37 -11.10 -8.33
CA LEU A 489 -11.39 -10.21 -8.89
C LEU A 489 -11.33 -10.11 -10.42
N THR A 490 -10.16 -10.36 -11.02
CA THR A 490 -9.92 -10.05 -12.43
C THR A 490 -9.11 -11.14 -13.11
N THR A 491 -9.29 -11.31 -14.42
CA THR A 491 -8.51 -12.27 -15.23
C THR A 491 -7.01 -12.01 -15.20
N PRO A 492 -6.51 -10.75 -15.28
CA PRO A 492 -5.08 -10.48 -15.07
C PRO A 492 -4.55 -10.91 -13.70
N SER A 493 -5.39 -10.84 -12.66
CA SER A 493 -5.01 -11.30 -11.31
C SER A 493 -4.97 -12.83 -11.23
N HIS A 494 -5.86 -13.52 -11.95
CA HIS A 494 -5.83 -14.98 -12.12
C HIS A 494 -4.61 -15.42 -12.92
N ALA A 495 -4.34 -14.80 -14.07
CA ALA A 495 -3.18 -15.08 -14.92
C ALA A 495 -1.86 -14.98 -14.14
N LEU A 496 -1.64 -13.89 -13.38
CA LEU A 496 -0.46 -13.75 -12.54
C LEU A 496 -0.40 -14.79 -11.41
N SER A 497 -1.54 -15.12 -10.80
CA SER A 497 -1.58 -16.14 -9.75
C SER A 497 -1.24 -17.52 -10.30
N LEU A 498 -1.79 -17.88 -11.46
CA LEU A 498 -1.53 -19.12 -12.17
C LEU A 498 -0.05 -19.24 -12.54
N PHE A 499 0.48 -18.20 -13.21
CA PHE A 499 1.89 -18.08 -13.56
C PHE A 499 2.80 -18.35 -12.36
N ARG A 500 2.54 -17.67 -11.24
CA ARG A 500 3.38 -17.76 -10.05
C ARG A 500 3.25 -19.07 -9.28
N SER A 501 2.09 -19.71 -9.33
CA SER A 501 1.87 -20.99 -8.67
C SER A 501 2.58 -22.13 -9.40
N TRP A 502 2.44 -22.18 -10.73
CA TRP A 502 2.78 -23.35 -11.54
C TRP A 502 4.05 -23.19 -12.37
N PHE A 503 4.35 -21.99 -12.85
CA PHE A 503 5.39 -21.76 -13.86
C PHE A 503 6.58 -20.94 -13.36
N TYR A 504 6.44 -20.27 -12.21
CA TYR A 504 7.49 -19.41 -11.68
C TYR A 504 8.01 -19.88 -10.31
N ASN A 505 9.31 -19.71 -10.10
CA ASN A 505 9.96 -20.01 -8.83
C ASN A 505 10.32 -18.70 -8.09
N ASP A 506 9.34 -18.17 -7.34
CA ASP A 506 9.50 -16.95 -6.54
C ASP A 506 10.65 -17.03 -5.51
N LYS A 507 11.16 -18.23 -5.18
CA LYS A 507 12.27 -18.38 -4.23
C LYS A 507 13.64 -18.24 -4.89
N LYS A 508 13.73 -18.57 -6.18
CA LYS A 508 14.97 -18.49 -6.95
C LYS A 508 15.13 -17.10 -7.57
N HIS A 509 14.04 -16.57 -8.15
CA HIS A 509 14.03 -15.27 -8.79
C HIS A 509 12.84 -14.45 -8.26
N TYR A 510 13.12 -13.40 -7.51
CA TYR A 510 12.06 -12.52 -7.02
C TYR A 510 11.59 -11.57 -8.12
N ILE A 511 10.27 -11.34 -8.23
CA ILE A 511 9.74 -10.25 -9.07
C ILE A 511 9.96 -8.95 -8.33
N HIS A 512 10.91 -8.13 -8.80
CA HIS A 512 11.25 -6.84 -8.21
C HIS A 512 10.11 -5.83 -8.41
N ILE A 513 9.86 -5.02 -7.37
CA ILE A 513 8.94 -3.89 -7.42
C ILE A 513 9.81 -2.63 -7.49
N PRO A 514 9.88 -1.95 -8.64
CA PRO A 514 10.66 -0.73 -8.76
C PRO A 514 10.13 0.36 -7.82
N ASP A 515 11.03 1.22 -7.34
CA ASP A 515 10.61 2.47 -6.71
C ASP A 515 10.03 3.45 -7.75
N GLU A 516 9.44 4.53 -7.26
CA GLU A 516 8.75 5.52 -8.09
C GLU A 516 9.66 6.15 -9.15
N ASN A 517 10.92 6.47 -8.83
CA ASN A 517 11.84 7.07 -9.80
C ASN A 517 12.19 6.08 -10.90
N THR A 518 12.45 4.83 -10.52
CA THR A 518 12.78 3.75 -11.43
C THR A 518 11.60 3.44 -12.37
N ASP A 519 10.39 3.28 -11.82
CA ASP A 519 9.17 3.03 -12.61
C ASP A 519 8.85 4.22 -13.53
N ASN A 520 8.92 5.45 -13.03
CA ASN A 520 8.69 6.66 -13.84
C ASN A 520 9.67 6.77 -15.01
N TYR A 521 10.95 6.45 -14.78
CA TYR A 521 11.96 6.44 -15.85
C TYR A 521 11.62 5.38 -16.91
N ILE A 522 11.41 4.13 -16.49
CA ILE A 522 11.13 3.01 -17.39
C ILE A 522 9.84 3.26 -18.20
N ARG A 523 8.80 3.82 -17.57
CA ARG A 523 7.54 4.12 -18.24
C ARG A 523 7.63 5.15 -19.36
N ARG A 524 8.68 5.98 -19.39
CA ARG A 524 8.96 6.86 -20.54
C ARG A 524 9.23 6.07 -21.83
N GLY A 525 9.71 4.83 -21.71
CA GLY A 525 9.89 3.88 -22.80
C GLY A 525 8.77 2.85 -22.95
N TYR A 526 7.67 2.98 -22.20
CA TYR A 526 6.54 2.04 -22.28
C TYR A 526 5.51 2.52 -23.31
N TYR A 527 5.67 2.05 -24.55
CA TYR A 527 4.80 2.37 -25.68
C TYR A 527 3.80 1.25 -25.98
N GLY A 528 2.71 1.60 -26.66
CA GLY A 528 1.73 0.63 -27.18
C GLY A 528 2.15 0.01 -28.50
N GLY A 529 1.23 -0.68 -29.18
CA GLY A 529 1.49 -1.21 -30.52
C GLY A 529 1.72 -0.11 -31.57
N HIS A 530 2.58 -0.39 -32.55
CA HIS A 530 2.79 0.48 -33.70
C HIS A 530 1.56 0.46 -34.60
N THR A 531 0.93 1.62 -34.80
CA THR A 531 -0.26 1.78 -35.66
C THR A 531 -0.09 3.02 -36.51
N ASP A 532 -0.10 2.84 -37.83
CA ASP A 532 -0.06 3.91 -38.82
C ASP A 532 -1.44 4.19 -39.39
N ALA A 533 -1.71 5.46 -39.71
CA ALA A 533 -2.90 5.88 -40.43
C ALA A 533 -2.61 5.92 -41.94
N TYR A 534 -3.36 5.13 -42.70
CA TYR A 534 -3.31 5.12 -44.17
C TYR A 534 -4.56 5.79 -44.74
N LEU A 535 -4.47 6.30 -45.98
CA LEU A 535 -5.66 6.66 -46.75
C LEU A 535 -6.50 5.38 -46.94
N PRO A 536 -7.83 5.41 -46.69
CA PRO A 536 -8.67 4.21 -46.65
C PRO A 536 -9.02 3.69 -48.07
N TYR A 537 -8.01 3.41 -48.88
CA TYR A 537 -8.13 2.86 -50.21
C TYR A 537 -7.04 1.80 -50.46
N GLY A 538 -7.44 0.69 -51.06
CA GLY A 538 -6.52 -0.33 -51.56
C GLY A 538 -7.22 -1.28 -52.52
N LYS A 539 -6.42 -2.01 -53.31
CA LYS A 539 -6.87 -3.04 -54.27
C LYS A 539 -6.07 -4.31 -54.01
N ASP A 540 -6.69 -5.47 -54.16
CA ASP A 540 -6.06 -6.79 -54.05
C ASP A 540 -5.22 -6.98 -52.78
N LEU A 541 -5.80 -6.64 -51.62
CA LEU A 541 -5.12 -6.62 -50.34
C LEU A 541 -5.07 -7.99 -49.66
N TYR A 542 -3.97 -8.26 -48.97
CA TYR A 542 -3.78 -9.41 -48.10
C TYR A 542 -3.70 -8.98 -46.64
N TYR A 543 -4.39 -9.69 -45.73
CA TYR A 543 -4.35 -9.44 -44.29
C TYR A 543 -3.50 -10.50 -43.60
N TYR A 544 -2.46 -10.05 -42.90
CA TYR A 544 -1.57 -10.90 -42.11
C TYR A 544 -1.64 -10.48 -40.64
N ASP A 545 -1.72 -11.45 -39.75
CA ASP A 545 -1.77 -11.25 -38.30
C ASP A 545 -0.85 -12.26 -37.62
N VAL A 546 -0.13 -11.80 -36.60
CA VAL A 546 0.75 -12.67 -35.83
C VAL A 546 -0.08 -13.43 -34.80
N ASN A 547 -0.04 -14.76 -34.88
CA ASN A 547 -0.72 -15.62 -33.93
C ASN A 547 -0.23 -15.40 -32.50
N SER A 548 -1.01 -14.64 -31.71
CA SER A 548 -0.71 -14.34 -30.31
C SER A 548 0.67 -13.66 -30.14
N LEU A 549 0.85 -12.50 -30.78
CA LEU A 549 2.10 -11.71 -30.77
C LEU A 549 2.74 -11.56 -29.37
N TYR A 550 2.05 -10.98 -28.38
CA TYR A 550 2.65 -10.76 -27.07
C TYR A 550 3.07 -12.07 -26.36
N PRO A 551 2.23 -13.12 -26.32
CA PRO A 551 2.65 -14.43 -25.84
C PRO A 551 3.84 -15.03 -26.59
N TYR A 552 3.91 -14.87 -27.91
CA TYR A 552 5.06 -15.29 -28.70
C TYR A 552 6.35 -14.58 -28.24
N ILE A 553 6.31 -13.25 -28.10
CA ILE A 553 7.45 -12.47 -27.58
C ILE A 553 7.84 -12.92 -26.17
N MET A 554 6.83 -13.13 -25.30
CA MET A 554 7.04 -13.64 -23.95
C MET A 554 7.75 -14.98 -23.95
N ARG A 555 7.50 -15.88 -24.91
CA ARG A 555 8.12 -17.20 -24.96
C ARG A 555 9.52 -17.18 -25.56
N GLU A 556 9.69 -16.53 -26.70
CA GLU A 556 10.88 -16.69 -27.55
C GLU A 556 12.11 -15.91 -27.07
N TYR A 557 11.90 -14.75 -26.45
CA TYR A 557 13.00 -13.81 -26.21
C TYR A 557 13.38 -13.73 -24.73
N PRO A 558 14.67 -13.50 -24.41
CA PRO A 558 15.12 -13.20 -23.06
C PRO A 558 14.38 -12.01 -22.44
N MET A 559 14.16 -12.05 -21.13
CA MET A 559 13.37 -11.06 -20.40
C MET A 559 14.23 -10.29 -19.40
N PRO A 560 13.88 -9.03 -19.06
CA PRO A 560 14.52 -8.30 -17.98
C PRO A 560 14.18 -8.94 -16.63
N GLY A 561 15.23 -9.36 -15.91
CA GLY A 561 15.16 -9.95 -14.58
C GLY A 561 15.82 -9.10 -13.50
N GLY A 562 15.55 -9.46 -12.24
CA GLY A 562 16.24 -8.91 -11.08
C GLY A 562 15.93 -7.44 -10.77
N LYS A 563 16.81 -6.85 -9.96
CA LYS A 563 16.74 -5.43 -9.60
C LYS A 563 17.51 -4.62 -10.66
N PRO A 564 16.89 -3.59 -11.28
CA PRO A 564 17.59 -2.75 -12.24
C PRO A 564 18.73 -1.95 -11.59
N VAL A 565 19.79 -1.70 -12.37
CA VAL A 565 20.96 -0.92 -11.96
C VAL A 565 21.05 0.33 -12.82
N TRP A 566 21.15 1.49 -12.18
CA TRP A 566 21.30 2.77 -12.87
C TRP A 566 22.73 2.95 -13.39
N HIS A 567 22.84 3.39 -14.64
CA HIS A 567 24.07 3.81 -15.28
C HIS A 567 23.90 5.25 -15.77
N SER A 568 24.76 6.16 -15.30
CA SER A 568 24.69 7.58 -15.61
C SER A 568 25.36 7.96 -16.94
N ASP A 569 26.15 7.06 -17.50
CA ASP A 569 26.96 7.30 -18.69
C ASP A 569 27.19 5.97 -19.43
N PHE A 570 26.90 5.96 -20.72
CA PHE A 570 27.08 4.84 -21.64
C PHE A 570 28.06 5.14 -22.78
N GLU A 571 28.76 6.29 -22.79
CA GLU A 571 29.64 6.70 -23.90
C GLU A 571 30.68 5.63 -24.30
N LYS A 572 31.13 4.82 -23.34
CA LYS A 572 32.17 3.79 -23.52
C LYS A 572 31.63 2.36 -23.63
N MET A 573 30.31 2.17 -23.62
CA MET A 573 29.70 0.85 -23.66
C MET A 573 29.13 0.59 -25.04
N ASP A 574 29.41 -0.59 -25.61
CA ASP A 574 28.75 -1.00 -26.84
C ASP A 574 27.26 -1.23 -26.58
N LEU A 575 26.40 -0.72 -27.46
CA LEU A 575 24.96 -0.93 -27.40
C LEU A 575 24.62 -2.42 -27.32
N ASP A 576 25.40 -3.32 -27.94
CA ASP A 576 25.17 -4.77 -27.91
C ASP A 576 25.29 -5.39 -26.51
N GLU A 577 26.10 -4.78 -25.64
CA GLU A 577 26.27 -5.19 -24.24
C GLU A 577 25.15 -4.68 -23.32
N ILE A 578 24.36 -3.70 -23.78
CA ILE A 578 23.31 -3.08 -22.98
C ILE A 578 22.02 -3.91 -23.06
N PHE A 579 21.43 -4.20 -21.90
CA PHE A 579 20.14 -4.88 -21.79
C PHE A 579 19.24 -4.16 -20.77
N GLY A 580 18.32 -3.31 -21.23
CA GLY A 580 17.51 -2.51 -20.33
C GLY A 580 16.79 -1.33 -20.97
N PHE A 581 16.37 -0.35 -20.18
CA PHE A 581 15.66 0.84 -20.65
C PHE A 581 16.59 2.06 -20.63
N ILE A 582 16.82 2.64 -21.80
CA ILE A 582 17.93 3.56 -22.08
C ILE A 582 17.41 4.83 -22.70
N GLU A 583 17.80 5.97 -22.14
CA GLU A 583 17.68 7.26 -22.79
C GLU A 583 18.79 7.39 -23.84
N ALA A 584 18.40 7.66 -25.09
CA ALA A 584 19.33 7.75 -26.20
C ALA A 584 19.02 8.97 -27.07
N TYR A 585 20.07 9.56 -27.63
CA TYR A 585 19.96 10.47 -28.77
C TYR A 585 19.80 9.65 -30.04
N ILE A 586 18.76 9.97 -30.80
CA ILE A 586 18.35 9.26 -32.00
C ILE A 586 18.48 10.20 -33.19
N GLU A 587 19.07 9.71 -34.27
CA GLU A 587 19.09 10.35 -35.58
C GLU A 587 18.55 9.34 -36.61
N CYS A 588 17.30 9.58 -37.03
CA CYS A 588 16.56 8.78 -38.00
C CYS A 588 16.67 9.41 -39.40
N PRO A 589 17.26 8.74 -40.39
CA PRO A 589 17.38 9.27 -41.75
C PRO A 589 16.02 9.56 -42.40
N GLU A 590 15.92 10.67 -43.15
CA GLU A 590 14.72 11.02 -43.93
C GLU A 590 14.39 10.03 -45.05
N SER A 591 15.35 9.17 -45.41
CA SER A 591 15.16 8.09 -46.37
C SER A 591 14.25 6.97 -45.84
N ILE A 592 14.13 6.81 -44.51
CA ILE A 592 13.26 5.80 -43.89
C ILE A 592 11.79 6.22 -44.02
N LYS A 593 11.05 5.51 -44.87
CA LYS A 593 9.62 5.82 -45.15
C LYS A 593 8.65 5.37 -44.07
N LYS A 594 9.06 4.41 -43.24
CA LYS A 594 8.27 3.90 -42.11
C LYS A 594 9.15 3.91 -40.87
N PRO A 595 9.30 5.06 -40.19
CA PRO A 595 10.12 5.15 -39.00
C PRO A 595 9.62 4.18 -37.93
N PHE A 596 10.56 3.58 -37.22
CA PHE A 596 10.32 2.50 -36.27
C PHE A 596 10.19 2.99 -34.82
N LEU A 597 11.06 3.90 -34.38
CA LEU A 597 11.08 4.32 -32.99
C LEU A 597 9.95 5.30 -32.66
N PRO A 598 9.10 5.01 -31.66
CA PRO A 598 8.05 5.92 -31.23
C PRO A 598 8.62 7.15 -30.52
N TYR A 599 7.94 8.29 -30.68
CA TYR A 599 8.24 9.51 -29.97
C TYR A 599 6.94 10.16 -29.51
N LYS A 600 6.85 10.48 -28.22
CA LYS A 600 5.70 11.21 -27.69
C LYS A 600 6.02 12.69 -27.70
N ASP A 601 5.36 13.45 -28.57
CA ASP A 601 5.58 14.89 -28.68
C ASP A 601 5.30 15.56 -27.33
N PRO A 602 6.29 16.20 -26.69
CA PRO A 602 6.12 16.82 -25.39
C PRO A 602 5.16 18.02 -25.41
N LYS A 603 4.88 18.61 -26.58
CA LYS A 603 3.94 19.73 -26.71
C LYS A 603 2.49 19.26 -26.78
N THR A 604 2.23 18.21 -27.57
CA THR A 604 0.86 17.75 -27.86
C THR A 604 0.46 16.49 -27.08
N GLY A 605 1.44 15.72 -26.60
CA GLY A 605 1.25 14.38 -26.01
C GLY A 605 0.96 13.29 -27.05
N THR A 606 0.95 13.61 -28.34
CA THR A 606 0.67 12.67 -29.43
C THR A 606 1.85 11.72 -29.63
N LEU A 607 1.53 10.44 -29.79
CA LEU A 607 2.50 9.43 -30.20
C LEU A 607 2.70 9.51 -31.72
N ILE A 608 3.94 9.71 -32.16
CA ILE A 608 4.35 9.77 -33.57
C ILE A 608 5.56 8.87 -33.80
N PHE A 609 5.86 8.57 -35.06
CA PHE A 609 7.05 7.83 -35.49
C PHE A 609 7.84 8.72 -36.46
N PRO A 610 8.69 9.64 -35.96
CA PRO A 610 9.30 10.68 -36.78
C PRO A 610 10.65 10.27 -37.39
N THR A 611 11.02 10.97 -38.46
CA THR A 611 12.41 11.08 -38.93
C THR A 611 13.11 12.27 -38.26
N GLY A 612 14.41 12.44 -38.49
CA GLY A 612 15.22 13.51 -37.92
C GLY A 612 15.78 13.15 -36.54
N THR A 613 16.03 14.16 -35.72
CA THR A 613 16.74 14.00 -34.44
C THR A 613 15.83 14.19 -33.24
N PHE A 614 15.90 13.28 -32.27
CA PHE A 614 15.13 13.38 -31.03
C PHE A 614 15.79 12.58 -29.90
N ILE A 615 15.34 12.80 -28.66
CA ILE A 615 15.77 12.05 -27.48
C ILE A 615 14.56 11.32 -26.92
N GLY A 616 14.73 10.04 -26.59
CA GLY A 616 13.70 9.22 -25.98
C GLY A 616 14.28 8.09 -25.16
N VAL A 617 13.43 7.48 -24.33
CA VAL A 617 13.76 6.26 -23.58
C VAL A 617 13.19 5.08 -24.34
N TYR A 618 14.00 4.05 -24.55
CA TYR A 618 13.66 2.85 -25.32
C TYR A 618 14.19 1.60 -24.65
N TYR A 619 13.57 0.46 -24.93
CA TYR A 619 14.18 -0.81 -24.59
C TYR A 619 15.40 -1.05 -25.50
N SER A 620 16.51 -1.53 -24.95
CA SER A 620 17.78 -1.66 -25.66
C SER A 620 17.69 -2.49 -26.94
N GLU A 621 16.82 -3.51 -26.97
CA GLU A 621 16.63 -4.34 -28.16
C GLU A 621 15.93 -3.58 -29.30
N GLU A 622 15.07 -2.60 -28.98
CA GLU A 622 14.49 -1.68 -29.99
C GLU A 622 15.57 -0.78 -30.58
N LEU A 623 16.51 -0.31 -29.76
CA LEU A 623 17.65 0.48 -30.21
C LEU A 623 18.58 -0.36 -31.11
N LYS A 624 18.88 -1.60 -30.73
CA LYS A 624 19.70 -2.50 -31.56
C LYS A 624 19.08 -2.72 -32.93
N PHE A 625 17.78 -2.95 -33.00
CA PHE A 625 17.06 -3.09 -34.26
C PHE A 625 17.03 -1.78 -35.07
N ALA A 626 16.78 -0.63 -34.42
CA ALA A 626 16.82 0.67 -35.06
C ALA A 626 18.20 0.94 -35.71
N ARG A 627 19.30 0.60 -35.02
CA ARG A 627 20.66 0.70 -35.56
C ARG A 627 20.84 -0.16 -36.82
N GLN A 628 20.29 -1.37 -36.84
CA GLN A 628 20.35 -2.28 -38.00
C GLN A 628 19.62 -1.71 -39.24
N ILE A 629 18.52 -0.99 -39.03
CA ILE A 629 17.75 -0.38 -40.14
C ILE A 629 18.21 1.04 -40.50
N GLY A 630 19.39 1.47 -40.00
CA GLY A 630 20.07 2.68 -40.43
C GLY A 630 19.95 3.90 -39.51
N TYR A 631 19.39 3.74 -38.30
CA TYR A 631 19.41 4.81 -37.30
C TYR A 631 20.81 4.98 -36.73
N LYS A 632 21.19 6.22 -36.44
CA LYS A 632 22.33 6.49 -35.57
C LYS A 632 21.83 6.71 -34.14
N ILE A 633 22.48 6.03 -33.20
CA ILE A 633 22.05 5.94 -31.80
C ILE A 633 23.24 6.24 -30.90
N ILE A 634 23.05 7.16 -29.96
CA ILE A 634 24.03 7.46 -28.92
C ILE A 634 23.33 7.22 -27.56
N PRO A 635 23.61 6.10 -26.89
CA PRO A 635 23.12 5.83 -25.54
C PRO A 635 23.65 6.86 -24.55
N LEU A 636 22.80 7.39 -23.66
CA LEU A 636 23.17 8.44 -22.72
C LEU A 636 23.23 7.91 -21.27
N ASN A 637 22.09 7.44 -20.76
CA ASN A 637 21.93 6.93 -19.39
C ASN A 637 20.75 5.96 -19.34
N GLY A 638 20.57 5.26 -18.23
CA GLY A 638 19.43 4.37 -18.06
C GLY A 638 19.62 3.23 -17.09
N TYR A 639 18.66 2.31 -17.09
CA TYR A 639 18.64 1.16 -16.20
C TYR A 639 18.96 -0.12 -16.96
N ILE A 640 20.00 -0.83 -16.52
CA ILE A 640 20.35 -2.17 -17.00
C ILE A 640 19.68 -3.22 -16.13
N PHE A 641 19.23 -4.30 -16.76
CA PHE A 641 18.63 -5.47 -16.13
C PHE A 641 19.48 -6.70 -16.32
N GLU A 642 19.31 -7.67 -15.42
CA GLU A 642 19.80 -9.03 -15.67
C GLU A 642 19.07 -9.60 -16.90
N LYS A 643 19.83 -10.09 -17.88
CA LYS A 643 19.25 -10.82 -19.01
C LYS A 643 18.99 -12.26 -18.60
N MET A 644 17.73 -12.61 -18.40
CA MET A 644 17.33 -13.98 -18.04
C MET A 644 16.65 -14.69 -19.20
N GLU A 645 16.80 -16.02 -19.25
CA GLU A 645 15.92 -16.87 -20.05
C GLU A 645 14.46 -16.58 -19.67
N SER A 646 13.57 -16.58 -20.66
CA SER A 646 12.20 -16.18 -20.40
C SER A 646 11.54 -17.07 -19.33
N PRO A 647 11.07 -16.47 -18.23
CA PRO A 647 10.33 -17.24 -17.23
C PRO A 647 8.93 -17.64 -17.71
N PHE A 648 8.49 -17.16 -18.87
CA PHE A 648 7.15 -17.36 -19.40
C PHE A 648 7.04 -18.58 -20.33
N ILE A 649 8.14 -19.23 -20.70
CA ILE A 649 8.17 -20.35 -21.67
C ILE A 649 7.13 -21.42 -21.31
N GLY A 650 7.20 -21.94 -20.08
CA GLY A 650 6.27 -22.99 -19.64
C GLY A 650 4.81 -22.52 -19.62
N TYR A 651 4.57 -21.28 -19.19
CA TYR A 651 3.22 -20.70 -19.11
C TYR A 651 2.59 -20.53 -20.50
N VAL A 652 3.35 -20.02 -21.46
CA VAL A 652 2.86 -19.80 -22.82
C VAL A 652 2.65 -21.12 -23.54
N ASN A 653 3.59 -22.06 -23.44
CA ASN A 653 3.48 -23.37 -24.11
C ASN A 653 2.24 -24.13 -23.64
N ASP A 654 2.07 -24.28 -22.32
CA ASP A 654 0.93 -25.01 -21.74
C ASP A 654 -0.42 -24.42 -22.17
N LEU A 655 -0.57 -23.09 -22.09
CA LEU A 655 -1.81 -22.42 -22.50
C LEU A 655 -2.04 -22.46 -24.01
N PHE A 656 -0.99 -22.37 -24.83
CA PHE A 656 -1.10 -22.40 -26.27
C PHE A 656 -1.47 -23.80 -26.77
N GLU A 657 -0.85 -24.84 -26.22
CA GLU A 657 -1.19 -26.24 -26.50
C GLU A 657 -2.61 -26.56 -26.06
N SER A 658 -2.99 -26.17 -24.83
CA SER A 658 -4.34 -26.37 -24.31
C SER A 658 -5.40 -25.64 -25.15
N ARG A 659 -5.09 -24.42 -25.61
CA ARG A 659 -5.94 -23.68 -26.56
C ARG A 659 -6.07 -24.39 -27.90
N SER A 660 -4.98 -24.94 -28.43
CA SER A 660 -4.98 -25.63 -29.72
C SER A 660 -5.80 -26.92 -29.63
N LYS A 661 -5.65 -27.69 -28.54
CA LYS A 661 -6.47 -28.87 -28.24
C LYS A 661 -7.95 -28.50 -28.13
N ALA A 662 -8.28 -27.46 -27.37
CA ALA A 662 -9.66 -26.98 -27.25
C ALA A 662 -10.28 -26.61 -28.60
N LYS A 663 -9.52 -25.98 -29.50
CA LYS A 663 -9.99 -25.70 -30.88
C LYS A 663 -10.23 -26.97 -31.69
N LEU A 664 -9.32 -27.95 -31.62
CA LEU A 664 -9.45 -29.23 -32.33
C LEU A 664 -10.69 -30.01 -31.86
N GLU A 665 -11.02 -29.91 -30.58
CA GLU A 665 -12.20 -30.52 -29.97
C GLU A 665 -13.49 -29.70 -30.20
N GLY A 666 -13.42 -28.57 -30.91
CA GLY A 666 -14.57 -27.66 -31.13
C GLY A 666 -15.03 -26.93 -29.86
N ASN A 667 -14.21 -26.89 -28.81
CA ASN A 667 -14.49 -26.21 -27.55
C ASN A 667 -14.03 -24.74 -27.60
N ASP A 668 -14.78 -23.93 -28.34
CA ASP A 668 -14.49 -22.50 -28.55
C ASP A 668 -14.41 -21.70 -27.24
N SER A 669 -15.23 -22.09 -26.26
CA SER A 669 -15.21 -21.56 -24.90
C SER A 669 -13.88 -21.68 -24.21
N LEU A 670 -13.37 -22.89 -24.16
CA LEU A 670 -12.15 -23.20 -23.46
C LEU A 670 -10.96 -22.56 -24.19
N SER A 671 -11.00 -22.54 -25.53
CA SER A 671 -10.06 -21.79 -26.38
C SER A 671 -10.06 -20.28 -26.07
N PHE A 672 -11.24 -19.68 -25.86
CA PHE A 672 -11.38 -18.26 -25.47
C PHE A 672 -10.78 -17.99 -24.08
N ILE A 673 -11.05 -18.85 -23.09
CA ILE A 673 -10.48 -18.73 -21.74
C ILE A 673 -8.94 -18.80 -21.77
N TYR A 674 -8.37 -19.76 -22.48
CA TYR A 674 -6.91 -19.87 -22.59
C TYR A 674 -6.30 -18.66 -23.30
N LYS A 675 -6.93 -18.17 -24.38
CA LYS A 675 -6.52 -16.92 -25.05
C LYS A 675 -6.49 -15.74 -24.07
N LEU A 676 -7.54 -15.62 -23.25
CA LEU A 676 -7.69 -14.52 -22.30
C LEU A 676 -6.65 -14.59 -21.19
N LEU A 677 -6.41 -15.76 -20.58
CA LEU A 677 -5.38 -15.96 -19.56
C LEU A 677 -4.01 -15.58 -20.11
N MET A 678 -3.65 -16.12 -21.27
CA MET A 678 -2.37 -15.91 -21.91
C MET A 678 -2.09 -14.43 -22.21
N ASN A 679 -3.07 -13.72 -22.76
CA ASN A 679 -2.95 -12.29 -23.07
C ASN A 679 -3.05 -11.38 -21.83
N SER A 680 -3.72 -11.80 -20.75
CA SER A 680 -3.91 -10.96 -19.58
C SER A 680 -2.65 -10.84 -18.70
N LEU A 681 -1.70 -11.77 -18.85
CA LEU A 681 -0.48 -11.78 -18.03
C LEU A 681 0.44 -10.60 -18.34
N TYR A 682 0.74 -10.32 -19.61
CA TYR A 682 1.63 -9.21 -19.97
C TYR A 682 1.08 -7.87 -19.47
N GLY A 683 -0.22 -7.63 -19.66
CA GLY A 683 -0.88 -6.39 -19.22
C GLY A 683 -0.84 -6.22 -17.70
N ARG A 684 -0.73 -7.33 -16.94
CA ARG A 684 -0.58 -7.27 -15.50
C ARG A 684 0.80 -6.76 -15.07
N PHE A 685 1.87 -7.07 -15.80
CA PHE A 685 3.21 -6.53 -15.54
C PHE A 685 3.31 -5.05 -15.92
N GLY A 686 2.57 -4.60 -16.93
CA GLY A 686 2.50 -3.19 -17.34
C GLY A 686 1.54 -2.30 -16.56
N ILE A 687 0.92 -2.81 -15.48
CA ILE A 687 -0.14 -2.08 -14.75
C ILE A 687 0.39 -0.74 -14.20
N ASN A 688 -0.35 0.34 -14.43
CA ASN A 688 0.00 1.65 -13.89
C ASN A 688 -0.11 1.63 -12.34
N PRO A 689 0.88 2.11 -11.57
CA PRO A 689 0.76 2.27 -10.12
C PRO A 689 -0.28 3.32 -9.74
N GLU A 690 -0.47 4.34 -10.58
CA GLU A 690 -1.47 5.37 -10.38
C GLU A 690 -2.88 4.82 -10.62
N SER A 691 -3.78 5.26 -9.76
CA SER A 691 -5.20 4.97 -9.84
C SER A 691 -5.95 6.10 -9.15
N THR A 692 -7.02 6.61 -9.76
CA THR A 692 -7.98 7.43 -9.02
C THR A 692 -8.61 6.55 -7.95
N LYS A 693 -8.20 6.72 -6.69
CA LYS A 693 -8.88 6.17 -5.53
C LYS A 693 -9.94 7.20 -5.13
N THR A 694 -11.21 6.81 -5.24
CA THR A 694 -12.34 7.53 -4.64
C THR A 694 -12.76 6.83 -3.37
#